data_AF-A0ABD6XDW9-F1
#
_entry.id   AF-A0ABD6XDW9-F1
#
_cell.length_a   1.000
_cell.length_b   1.000
_cell.length_c   1.000
_cell.angle_alpha   90.00
_cell.angle_beta   90.00
_cell.angle_gamma   90.00
#
_symmetry.space_group_name_H-M   'P 1'
#
loop_
_entity.id
_entity.type
_entity.pdbx_description
1 polymer ?
#
loop_
_entity_poly.entity_id
_entity_poly.type
_entity_poly.pdbx_seq_one_letter_code
_entity_poly.pdbx_strand_id
1 'polypeptide(L)'
;MLKQKNSHKILKSTLLAATAVTTGAVVTTSTVHADETTPTATAQKQVTPEEQVAQKQNDNNQQLSALKQQQSNSENEAAKQNTDKLTELQENNVEKIKILDQQLQNQKQVAQQTANDQLAAKTNTVRQSEQVQAIAENNAYQSQVAAQTKANDQAVANQKQANDQELANAAKHIVTPEQKQSQIDSATKSTQQSLDQAKADHEATTSKLNDQLTNDLKQNAQQEQTAKNDLKQPSQADSQKQLADAQNAVNKAQGENNDAQSALSNAKNTLSASQNALAQAQDGQKEHVANTINLPAGYIDAWKEYVNTKEKNDWLVTESTYPELFKKLKKLDVKAYNDNLMNYHSDPTAKQTPITLNDNGTLSRDDIIKATQFAVSLLNPIREAIGVTPYKITNASIDVAQDVANEYRKDNWNTWDHAHDNDALDRVANKWNVDLVGESWAGDGWFGGPWHVYNNLTLDDLYHGVYESILMLLFQDANQSYGHTTDLLGVRAANSDLTVAGDNLGVSFEYGKGMKAWGQTNVGGFHFNSISDASSKNIQRLVKEGYVVDAADPNAKVNQPGYRDEIAIPGNTSQKQIADLQAKVSQAQAQVDQLTKTTNAASQTLNNAKAKLANLQKSITDTENSYQQQLAAINTKFSDQAAKLQADHDAKVKAENNAYQAKVDQLNHDLQTKIDAIKAQPENTDQLKAQLDQKLAQVKQDGQHKLDQLKQAHEARLQKIQQDAEDTLAAYKANLDKTAQAKIAKAQADHDASVKALNDNYTQLKNQLDAQQAKLVSDDQAQYNALATKLDGELAALKNQVLPKTSDHQTAQNKQVIAGNIDTVALDNSGKTTVVLPSEEKKNGVMTANNKRAEVETMTNLVQTTKNNKNGTLPQTGNSNSAAIIALGALTSMFGLGLVTKKKEW
;
A
#
# COMPACT_ATOMS: atom_id res chain seq x y z
N MET A 1 -3.38 -19.27 -73.39
CA MET A 1 -4.19 -18.05 -73.64
C MET A 1 -5.23 -17.89 -72.53
N LEU A 2 -5.97 -16.77 -72.51
CA LEU A 2 -7.11 -16.44 -71.63
C LEU A 2 -6.81 -16.12 -70.14
N LYS A 3 -6.58 -14.82 -69.89
CA LYS A 3 -7.05 -13.98 -68.76
C LYS A 3 -6.94 -14.51 -67.32
N GLN A 4 -5.98 -13.95 -66.58
CA GLN A 4 -6.04 -13.86 -65.11
C GLN A 4 -7.25 -13.05 -64.63
N LYS A 5 -7.80 -13.40 -63.47
CA LYS A 5 -8.60 -12.51 -62.59
C LYS A 5 -8.34 -12.88 -61.13
N ASN A 6 -7.59 -12.04 -60.42
CA ASN A 6 -7.46 -12.12 -58.97
C ASN A 6 -8.64 -11.41 -58.30
N SER A 7 -9.31 -12.06 -57.34
CA SER A 7 -10.39 -11.47 -56.54
C SER A 7 -10.32 -11.97 -55.09
N HIS A 8 -9.44 -11.39 -54.29
CA HIS A 8 -9.47 -11.60 -52.84
C HIS A 8 -10.73 -10.94 -52.24
N LYS A 9 -11.68 -11.74 -51.77
CA LYS A 9 -12.81 -11.25 -50.95
C LYS A 9 -12.36 -11.10 -49.49
N ILE A 10 -11.75 -9.96 -49.16
CA ILE A 10 -11.74 -9.47 -47.77
C ILE A 10 -13.09 -8.81 -47.52
N LEU A 11 -13.86 -9.35 -46.56
CA LEU A 11 -15.08 -8.73 -46.08
C LEU A 11 -14.72 -7.45 -45.31
N LYS A 12 -15.16 -6.30 -45.81
CA LYS A 12 -14.88 -5.01 -45.20
C LYS A 12 -15.67 -4.86 -43.90
N SER A 13 -14.96 -4.82 -42.77
CA SER A 13 -15.50 -4.29 -41.52
C SER A 13 -15.91 -2.83 -41.72
N THR A 14 -17.17 -2.50 -41.45
CA THR A 14 -17.72 -1.17 -41.69
C THR A 14 -17.07 -0.13 -40.78
N LEU A 15 -16.31 0.80 -41.35
CA LEU A 15 -15.85 2.00 -40.66
C LEU A 15 -17.06 2.92 -40.43
N LEU A 16 -17.68 2.83 -39.25
CA LEU A 16 -18.68 3.80 -38.82
C LEU A 16 -17.97 5.14 -38.55
N ALA A 17 -18.19 6.09 -39.45
CA ALA A 17 -17.64 7.43 -39.33
C ALA A 17 -18.24 8.16 -38.12
N ALA A 18 -17.42 8.97 -37.45
CA ALA A 18 -17.89 9.88 -36.41
C ALA A 18 -18.67 11.06 -37.04
N THR A 19 -19.93 10.82 -37.41
CA THR A 19 -20.86 11.86 -37.82
C THR A 19 -21.26 12.68 -36.60
N ALA A 20 -20.77 13.91 -36.51
CA ALA A 20 -21.27 14.88 -35.53
C ALA A 20 -22.75 15.18 -35.83
N VAL A 21 -23.65 14.69 -34.98
CA VAL A 21 -25.07 15.03 -35.05
C VAL A 21 -25.32 16.18 -34.09
N THR A 22 -25.58 17.36 -34.66
CA THR A 22 -25.99 18.55 -33.90
C THR A 22 -27.45 18.43 -33.46
N THR A 23 -27.69 17.80 -32.31
CA THR A 23 -28.89 18.07 -31.51
C THR A 23 -28.66 19.43 -30.82
N GLY A 24 -29.24 20.54 -31.25
CA GLY A 24 -30.52 20.68 -31.97
C GLY A 24 -31.60 20.91 -30.94
N ALA A 25 -31.72 22.16 -30.48
CA ALA A 25 -32.60 22.55 -29.39
C ALA A 25 -34.07 22.50 -29.83
N VAL A 26 -34.73 21.38 -29.57
CA VAL A 26 -36.18 21.24 -29.75
C VAL A 26 -36.88 21.78 -28.50
N VAL A 27 -37.32 23.04 -28.57
CA VAL A 27 -38.20 23.63 -27.56
C VAL A 27 -39.58 22.99 -27.68
N THR A 28 -39.86 21.96 -26.88
CA THR A 28 -41.21 21.44 -26.69
C THR A 28 -42.00 22.39 -25.79
N THR A 29 -42.77 23.28 -26.41
CA THR A 29 -43.69 24.20 -25.71
C THR A 29 -44.85 23.44 -25.07
N SER A 30 -44.74 23.13 -23.78
CA SER A 30 -45.85 22.61 -22.97
C SER A 30 -46.60 23.76 -22.30
N THR A 31 -47.47 24.45 -23.05
CA THR A 31 -48.42 25.40 -22.46
C THR A 31 -49.43 24.67 -21.58
N VAL A 32 -49.35 24.89 -20.26
CA VAL A 32 -50.44 24.60 -19.33
C VAL A 32 -50.76 25.89 -18.58
N HIS A 33 -51.83 26.54 -19.04
CA HIS A 33 -52.69 27.50 -18.36
C HIS A 33 -52.16 28.20 -17.10
N ALA A 34 -51.94 29.51 -17.23
CA ALA A 34 -52.37 30.42 -16.18
C ALA A 34 -53.90 30.32 -16.06
N ASP A 35 -54.42 30.32 -14.83
CA ASP A 35 -55.85 30.47 -14.54
C ASP A 35 -56.00 31.63 -13.54
N GLU A 36 -56.72 32.67 -13.93
CA GLU A 36 -56.85 33.89 -13.14
C GLU A 36 -57.93 33.71 -12.07
N THR A 37 -57.54 33.73 -10.79
CA THR A 37 -58.51 33.83 -9.69
C THR A 37 -58.39 35.17 -8.96
N THR A 38 -59.46 35.94 -9.12
CA THR A 38 -59.70 37.34 -8.72
C THR A 38 -59.11 37.75 -7.36
N PRO A 39 -58.45 38.94 -7.26
CA PRO A 39 -57.92 39.43 -6.00
C PRO A 39 -59.02 39.74 -4.99
N THR A 40 -59.12 38.95 -3.92
CA THR A 40 -60.06 39.19 -2.82
C THR A 40 -59.37 40.01 -1.73
N ALA A 41 -59.76 41.28 -1.61
CA ALA A 41 -59.15 42.21 -0.65
C ALA A 41 -59.36 41.75 0.80
N THR A 42 -58.26 41.55 1.53
CA THR A 42 -58.23 41.36 2.98
C THR A 42 -57.14 42.23 3.60
N ALA A 43 -57.34 42.60 4.87
CA ALA A 43 -56.70 43.76 5.50
C ALA A 43 -55.17 43.69 5.59
N GLN A 44 -54.53 44.86 5.59
CA GLN A 44 -53.13 45.01 5.99
C GLN A 44 -52.95 44.60 7.45
N LYS A 45 -52.57 43.34 7.70
CA LYS A 45 -51.99 42.94 8.98
C LYS A 45 -50.57 43.50 9.05
N GLN A 46 -50.24 44.21 10.13
CA GLN A 46 -48.91 44.76 10.36
C GLN A 46 -47.94 43.62 10.73
N VAL A 47 -47.23 43.09 9.73
CA VAL A 47 -46.35 41.91 9.87
C VAL A 47 -45.07 42.29 10.61
N THR A 48 -44.81 41.63 11.75
CA THR A 48 -43.62 41.84 12.57
C THR A 48 -42.33 41.43 11.83
N PRO A 49 -41.16 42.01 12.16
CA PRO A 49 -39.87 41.60 11.59
C PRO A 49 -39.60 40.09 11.70
N GLU A 50 -40.01 39.49 12.83
CA GLU A 50 -39.90 38.05 13.10
C GLU A 50 -40.80 37.22 12.18
N GLU A 51 -42.06 37.63 11.96
CA GLU A 51 -42.95 36.99 10.99
C GLU A 51 -42.40 37.09 9.55
N GLN A 52 -41.79 38.21 9.16
CA GLN A 52 -41.17 38.38 7.83
C GLN A 52 -39.98 37.44 7.62
N VAL A 53 -39.13 37.30 8.65
CA VAL A 53 -38.00 36.35 8.64
C VAL A 53 -38.48 34.90 8.61
N ALA A 54 -39.53 34.57 9.37
CA ALA A 54 -40.13 33.23 9.38
C ALA A 54 -40.75 32.86 8.03
N GLN A 55 -41.46 33.80 7.38
CA GLN A 55 -42.04 33.59 6.06
C GLN A 55 -40.94 33.35 5.01
N LYS A 56 -39.91 34.22 4.94
CA LYS A 56 -38.78 34.03 4.00
C LYS A 56 -38.06 32.70 4.24
N GLN A 57 -37.93 32.24 5.48
CA GLN A 57 -37.33 30.93 5.78
C GLN A 57 -38.24 29.75 5.34
N ASN A 58 -39.58 29.89 5.42
CA ASN A 58 -40.53 28.94 4.85
C ASN A 58 -40.46 28.91 3.31
N ASP A 59 -40.44 30.08 2.66
CA ASP A 59 -40.31 30.21 1.20
C ASP A 59 -39.01 29.57 0.69
N ASN A 60 -37.89 29.81 1.38
CA ASN A 60 -36.60 29.17 1.09
C ASN A 60 -36.68 27.65 1.20
N ASN A 61 -37.31 27.12 2.26
CA ASN A 61 -37.50 25.67 2.45
C ASN A 61 -38.39 25.07 1.35
N GLN A 62 -39.42 25.78 0.89
CA GLN A 62 -40.26 25.35 -0.23
C GLN A 62 -39.46 25.31 -1.54
N GLN A 63 -38.61 26.31 -1.82
CA GLN A 63 -37.75 26.32 -3.02
C GLN A 63 -36.74 25.16 -3.01
N LEU A 64 -36.11 24.86 -1.88
CA LEU A 64 -35.23 23.70 -1.74
C LEU A 64 -35.97 22.37 -1.88
N SER A 65 -37.19 22.27 -1.34
CA SER A 65 -38.03 21.08 -1.46
C SER A 65 -38.49 20.85 -2.91
N ALA A 66 -38.90 21.91 -3.60
CA ALA A 66 -39.29 21.87 -5.01
C ALA A 66 -38.13 21.48 -5.91
N LEU A 67 -36.93 22.05 -5.71
CA LEU A 67 -35.73 21.63 -6.44
C LEU A 67 -35.41 20.15 -6.17
N LYS A 68 -35.42 19.70 -4.92
CA LYS A 68 -35.05 18.29 -4.62
C LYS A 68 -36.09 17.29 -5.16
N GLN A 69 -37.37 17.66 -5.20
CA GLN A 69 -38.41 16.86 -5.85
C GLN A 69 -38.23 16.82 -7.38
N GLN A 70 -37.88 17.94 -8.00
CA GLN A 70 -37.57 17.99 -9.44
C GLN A 70 -36.36 17.10 -9.77
N GLN A 71 -35.27 17.20 -9.00
CA GLN A 71 -34.06 16.39 -9.16
C GLN A 71 -34.34 14.90 -9.01
N SER A 72 -35.08 14.51 -7.96
CA SER A 72 -35.45 13.10 -7.76
C SER A 72 -36.34 12.57 -8.90
N ASN A 73 -37.13 13.42 -9.57
CA ASN A 73 -37.89 13.02 -10.74
C ASN A 73 -36.98 12.79 -11.97
N SER A 74 -35.99 13.66 -12.22
CA SER A 74 -35.02 13.46 -13.31
C SER A 74 -34.04 12.31 -13.06
N GLU A 75 -33.58 12.12 -11.83
CA GLU A 75 -32.76 10.97 -11.41
C GLU A 75 -33.50 9.64 -11.68
N ASN A 76 -34.79 9.55 -11.33
CA ASN A 76 -35.60 8.34 -11.52
C ASN A 76 -35.92 8.04 -12.99
N GLU A 77 -36.32 9.03 -13.80
CA GLU A 77 -36.55 8.80 -15.24
C GLU A 77 -35.25 8.47 -15.99
N ALA A 78 -34.10 9.02 -15.58
CA ALA A 78 -32.80 8.60 -16.11
C ALA A 78 -32.49 7.13 -15.77
N ALA A 79 -32.69 6.71 -14.51
CA ALA A 79 -32.45 5.33 -14.07
C ALA A 79 -33.34 4.32 -14.81
N LYS A 80 -34.60 4.69 -15.06
CA LYS A 80 -35.57 3.93 -15.86
C LYS A 80 -35.12 3.81 -17.32
N GLN A 81 -34.82 4.91 -18.01
CA GLN A 81 -34.31 4.88 -19.39
C GLN A 81 -33.01 4.08 -19.53
N ASN A 82 -32.17 4.07 -18.49
CA ASN A 82 -30.94 3.27 -18.45
C ASN A 82 -31.24 1.76 -18.31
N THR A 83 -32.28 1.41 -17.55
CA THR A 83 -32.79 0.04 -17.41
C THR A 83 -33.41 -0.45 -18.72
N ASP A 84 -34.20 0.40 -19.39
CA ASP A 84 -34.85 0.07 -20.68
C ASP A 84 -33.80 -0.23 -21.77
N LYS A 85 -32.78 0.62 -21.92
CA LYS A 85 -31.66 0.43 -22.88
C LYS A 85 -30.88 -0.86 -22.64
N LEU A 86 -30.66 -1.23 -21.37
CA LEU A 86 -29.97 -2.48 -21.02
C LEU A 86 -30.85 -3.70 -21.33
N THR A 87 -32.16 -3.60 -21.10
CA THR A 87 -33.13 -4.66 -21.43
C THR A 87 -33.19 -4.88 -22.94
N GLU A 88 -33.32 -3.82 -23.74
CA GLU A 88 -33.31 -3.88 -25.20
C GLU A 88 -32.01 -4.52 -25.74
N LEU A 89 -30.84 -4.12 -25.21
CA LEU A 89 -29.57 -4.72 -25.63
C LEU A 89 -29.45 -6.20 -25.22
N GLN A 90 -29.98 -6.57 -24.05
CA GLN A 90 -29.97 -7.95 -23.55
C GLN A 90 -30.83 -8.87 -24.44
N GLU A 91 -32.06 -8.45 -24.78
CA GLU A 91 -32.93 -9.19 -25.70
C GLU A 91 -32.32 -9.32 -27.10
N ASN A 92 -31.77 -8.22 -27.63
CA ASN A 92 -31.04 -8.23 -28.90
C ASN A 92 -29.81 -9.15 -28.90
N ASN A 93 -29.14 -9.32 -27.76
CA ASN A 93 -28.00 -10.22 -27.64
C ASN A 93 -28.43 -11.68 -27.52
N VAL A 94 -29.54 -12.00 -26.85
CA VAL A 94 -30.10 -13.36 -26.76
C VAL A 94 -30.46 -13.90 -28.15
N GLU A 95 -31.14 -13.13 -29.00
CA GLU A 95 -31.49 -13.60 -30.36
C GLU A 95 -30.25 -13.75 -31.26
N LYS A 96 -29.23 -12.88 -31.11
CA LYS A 96 -27.93 -13.04 -31.82
C LYS A 96 -27.20 -14.31 -31.40
N ILE A 97 -27.18 -14.65 -30.10
CA ILE A 97 -26.56 -15.88 -29.59
C ILE A 97 -27.27 -17.11 -30.18
N LYS A 98 -28.60 -17.13 -30.18
CA LYS A 98 -29.41 -18.19 -30.80
C LYS A 98 -29.15 -18.37 -32.31
N ILE A 99 -28.87 -17.28 -33.04
CA ILE A 99 -28.43 -17.35 -34.44
C ILE A 99 -27.01 -17.93 -34.57
N LEU A 100 -26.09 -17.55 -33.68
CA LEU A 100 -24.73 -18.11 -33.63
C LEU A 100 -24.73 -19.61 -33.31
N ASP A 101 -25.53 -20.05 -32.34
CA ASP A 101 -25.74 -21.48 -32.00
C ASP A 101 -26.20 -22.27 -33.24
N GLN A 102 -27.19 -21.77 -33.97
CA GLN A 102 -27.69 -22.44 -35.19
C GLN A 102 -26.61 -22.48 -36.29
N GLN A 103 -25.82 -21.42 -36.46
CA GLN A 103 -24.69 -21.40 -37.40
C GLN A 103 -23.58 -22.38 -37.00
N LEU A 104 -23.33 -22.56 -35.71
CA LEU A 104 -22.38 -23.52 -35.16
C LEU A 104 -22.84 -24.97 -35.39
N GLN A 105 -24.12 -25.28 -35.17
CA GLN A 105 -24.68 -26.61 -35.45
C GLN A 105 -24.65 -26.93 -36.95
N ASN A 106 -25.03 -25.98 -37.81
CA ASN A 106 -24.98 -26.16 -39.26
C ASN A 106 -23.54 -26.43 -39.74
N GLN A 107 -22.54 -25.72 -39.20
CA GLN A 107 -21.13 -25.96 -39.53
C GLN A 107 -20.63 -27.32 -39.04
N LYS A 108 -21.04 -27.77 -37.85
CA LYS A 108 -20.75 -29.13 -37.33
C LYS A 108 -21.29 -30.20 -38.26
N GLN A 109 -22.55 -30.07 -38.69
CA GLN A 109 -23.20 -31.03 -39.59
C GLN A 109 -22.53 -31.06 -40.97
N VAL A 110 -22.25 -29.90 -41.58
CA VAL A 110 -21.57 -29.81 -42.88
C VAL A 110 -20.14 -30.38 -42.83
N ALA A 111 -19.40 -30.13 -41.74
CA ALA A 111 -18.05 -30.69 -41.57
C ALA A 111 -18.06 -32.22 -41.54
N GLN A 112 -19.00 -32.82 -40.79
CA GLN A 112 -19.12 -34.29 -40.71
C GLN A 112 -19.65 -34.91 -42.01
N GLN A 113 -20.64 -34.29 -42.67
CA GLN A 113 -21.17 -34.79 -43.94
C GLN A 113 -20.08 -34.79 -45.03
N THR A 114 -19.30 -33.70 -45.13
CA THR A 114 -18.18 -33.61 -46.08
C THR A 114 -17.15 -34.73 -45.89
N ALA A 115 -16.87 -35.12 -44.64
CA ALA A 115 -15.97 -36.23 -44.34
C ALA A 115 -16.58 -37.59 -44.75
N ASN A 116 -17.88 -37.80 -44.48
CA ASN A 116 -18.59 -39.02 -44.86
C ASN A 116 -18.63 -39.20 -46.40
N ASP A 117 -18.93 -38.12 -47.14
CA ASP A 117 -19.00 -38.13 -48.61
C ASP A 117 -17.63 -38.44 -49.24
N GLN A 118 -16.56 -37.83 -48.72
CA GLN A 118 -15.20 -38.07 -49.18
C GLN A 118 -14.70 -39.49 -48.86
N LEU A 119 -15.12 -40.05 -47.72
CA LEU A 119 -14.84 -41.45 -47.38
C LEU A 119 -15.56 -42.40 -48.34
N ALA A 120 -16.86 -42.20 -48.60
CA ALA A 120 -17.63 -43.02 -49.51
C ALA A 120 -17.04 -43.03 -50.94
N ALA A 121 -16.64 -41.86 -51.44
CA ALA A 121 -15.95 -41.75 -52.74
C ALA A 121 -14.64 -42.55 -52.78
N LYS A 122 -13.82 -42.47 -51.72
CA LYS A 122 -12.55 -43.20 -51.64
C LYS A 122 -12.75 -44.72 -51.51
N THR A 123 -13.74 -45.16 -50.73
CA THR A 123 -14.11 -46.58 -50.59
C THR A 123 -14.36 -47.23 -51.94
N ASN A 124 -15.12 -46.57 -52.83
CA ASN A 124 -15.40 -47.07 -54.17
C ASN A 124 -14.12 -47.25 -55.01
N THR A 125 -13.22 -46.27 -54.99
CA THR A 125 -11.93 -46.36 -55.72
C THR A 125 -11.02 -47.46 -55.17
N VAL A 126 -10.96 -47.63 -53.85
CA VAL A 126 -10.10 -48.64 -53.22
C VAL A 126 -10.64 -50.05 -53.46
N ARG A 127 -11.94 -50.30 -53.24
CA ARG A 127 -12.58 -51.60 -53.52
C ARG A 127 -12.49 -51.98 -55.01
N GLN A 128 -12.53 -51.01 -55.93
CA GLN A 128 -12.30 -51.27 -57.35
C GLN A 128 -10.84 -51.66 -57.66
N SER A 129 -9.86 -51.07 -56.97
CA SER A 129 -8.44 -51.44 -57.10
C SER A 129 -8.14 -52.82 -56.53
N GLU A 130 -8.69 -53.13 -55.35
CA GLU A 130 -8.64 -54.46 -54.71
C GLU A 130 -9.17 -55.54 -55.66
N GLN A 131 -10.34 -55.33 -56.27
CA GLN A 131 -10.93 -56.28 -57.21
C GLN A 131 -10.05 -56.52 -58.44
N VAL A 132 -9.44 -55.47 -59.00
CA VAL A 132 -8.51 -55.59 -60.14
C VAL A 132 -7.24 -56.35 -59.75
N GLN A 133 -6.68 -56.11 -58.57
CA GLN A 133 -5.50 -56.82 -58.06
C GLN A 133 -5.81 -58.30 -57.78
N ALA A 134 -6.97 -58.60 -57.20
CA ALA A 134 -7.42 -59.98 -56.98
C ALA A 134 -7.61 -60.73 -58.31
N ILE A 135 -8.18 -60.09 -59.35
CA ILE A 135 -8.30 -60.70 -60.69
C ILE A 135 -6.91 -60.95 -61.31
N ALA A 136 -5.97 -60.02 -61.16
CA ALA A 136 -4.60 -60.19 -61.67
C ALA A 136 -3.86 -61.36 -60.99
N GLU A 137 -3.95 -61.47 -59.65
CA GLU A 137 -3.34 -62.55 -58.87
C GLU A 137 -3.99 -63.91 -59.17
N ASN A 138 -5.32 -63.97 -59.36
CA ASN A 138 -6.01 -65.18 -59.82
C ASN A 138 -5.50 -65.66 -61.19
N ASN A 139 -5.34 -64.76 -62.16
CA ASN A 139 -4.82 -65.09 -63.49
C ASN A 139 -3.34 -65.52 -63.45
N ALA A 140 -2.54 -64.89 -62.58
CA ALA A 140 -1.14 -65.27 -62.36
C ALA A 140 -1.03 -66.66 -61.71
N TYR A 141 -1.84 -66.96 -60.70
CA TYR A 141 -1.91 -68.26 -60.04
C TYR A 141 -2.31 -69.39 -60.99
N GLN A 142 -3.38 -69.20 -61.79
CA GLN A 142 -3.78 -70.18 -62.81
C GLN A 142 -2.66 -70.46 -63.83
N SER A 143 -1.93 -69.42 -64.24
CA SER A 143 -0.78 -69.55 -65.13
C SER A 143 0.39 -70.31 -64.49
N GLN A 144 0.66 -70.06 -63.20
CA GLN A 144 1.68 -70.76 -62.41
C GLN A 144 1.32 -72.23 -62.18
N VAL A 145 0.06 -72.54 -61.87
CA VAL A 145 -0.46 -73.91 -61.75
C VAL A 145 -0.33 -74.66 -63.08
N ALA A 146 -0.75 -74.09 -64.20
CA ALA A 146 -0.63 -74.73 -65.51
C ALA A 146 0.84 -75.03 -65.88
N ALA A 147 1.76 -74.10 -65.59
CA ALA A 147 3.19 -74.30 -65.79
C ALA A 147 3.77 -75.38 -64.86
N GLN A 148 3.39 -75.36 -63.57
CA GLN A 148 3.89 -76.31 -62.57
C GLN A 148 3.37 -77.72 -62.80
N THR A 149 2.09 -77.89 -63.19
CA THR A 149 1.54 -79.20 -63.58
C THR A 149 2.29 -79.77 -64.79
N LYS A 150 2.53 -78.97 -65.84
CA LYS A 150 3.32 -79.41 -67.00
C LYS A 150 4.76 -79.78 -66.61
N ALA A 151 5.38 -79.05 -65.68
CA ALA A 151 6.70 -79.38 -65.14
C ALA A 151 6.68 -80.66 -64.29
N ASN A 152 5.62 -80.90 -63.52
CA ASN A 152 5.41 -82.12 -62.75
C ASN A 152 5.23 -83.34 -63.68
N ASP A 153 4.39 -83.24 -64.70
CA ASP A 153 4.16 -84.31 -65.68
C ASP A 153 5.46 -84.67 -66.42
N GLN A 154 6.23 -83.65 -66.84
CA GLN A 154 7.54 -83.87 -67.44
C GLN A 154 8.54 -84.48 -66.45
N ALA A 155 8.53 -84.09 -65.18
CA ALA A 155 9.38 -84.69 -64.15
C ALA A 155 9.02 -86.15 -63.88
N VAL A 156 7.72 -86.50 -63.85
CA VAL A 156 7.24 -87.89 -63.72
C VAL A 156 7.61 -88.72 -64.94
N ALA A 157 7.48 -88.18 -66.15
CA ALA A 157 7.91 -88.85 -67.39
C ALA A 157 9.43 -89.08 -67.42
N ASN A 158 10.22 -88.05 -67.11
CA ASN A 158 11.68 -88.12 -67.04
C ASN A 158 12.13 -89.11 -65.95
N GLN A 159 11.50 -89.10 -64.77
CA GLN A 159 11.84 -90.04 -63.70
C GLN A 159 11.46 -91.48 -64.07
N LYS A 160 10.35 -91.71 -64.79
CA LYS A 160 10.04 -93.05 -65.31
C LYS A 160 11.10 -93.51 -66.32
N GLN A 161 11.49 -92.66 -67.27
CA GLN A 161 12.55 -93.00 -68.24
C GLN A 161 13.89 -93.26 -67.54
N ALA A 162 14.25 -92.46 -66.54
CA ALA A 162 15.46 -92.66 -65.73
C ALA A 162 15.39 -93.97 -64.91
N ASN A 163 14.23 -94.33 -64.36
CA ASN A 163 14.02 -95.61 -63.69
C ASN A 163 14.21 -96.80 -64.65
N ASP A 164 13.59 -96.73 -65.84
CA ASP A 164 13.70 -97.77 -66.86
C ASP A 164 15.17 -97.96 -67.31
N GLN A 165 15.92 -96.85 -67.43
CA GLN A 165 17.35 -96.84 -67.75
C GLN A 165 18.22 -97.41 -66.62
N GLU A 166 17.93 -97.06 -65.37
CA GLU A 166 18.74 -97.46 -64.21
C GLU A 166 18.56 -98.95 -63.88
N LEU A 167 17.35 -99.48 -64.04
CA LEU A 167 17.07 -100.92 -63.91
C LEU A 167 17.92 -101.75 -64.90
N ALA A 168 18.16 -101.21 -66.11
CA ALA A 168 18.98 -101.85 -67.15
C ALA A 168 20.50 -101.69 -66.92
N ASN A 169 20.92 -100.71 -66.11
CA ASN A 169 22.33 -100.52 -65.71
C ASN A 169 22.69 -101.40 -64.51
N ALA A 170 21.88 -101.39 -63.46
CA ALA A 170 22.16 -102.08 -62.21
C ALA A 170 22.24 -103.61 -62.34
N ALA A 171 21.57 -104.19 -63.35
CA ALA A 171 21.71 -105.60 -63.74
C ALA A 171 23.17 -106.02 -64.07
N LYS A 172 24.12 -105.08 -64.16
CA LYS A 172 25.54 -105.33 -64.40
C LYS A 172 26.43 -105.15 -63.16
N HIS A 173 26.06 -104.26 -62.24
CA HIS A 173 26.87 -103.87 -61.08
C HIS A 173 25.99 -103.66 -59.83
N ILE A 174 25.82 -104.71 -59.03
CA ILE A 174 25.21 -104.67 -57.69
C ILE A 174 26.32 -104.57 -56.63
N VAL A 175 26.08 -103.79 -55.57
CA VAL A 175 27.05 -103.54 -54.50
C VAL A 175 26.72 -104.42 -53.28
N THR A 176 27.74 -105.03 -52.69
CA THR A 176 27.55 -105.95 -51.53
C THR A 176 27.27 -105.19 -50.22
N PRO A 177 26.52 -105.78 -49.26
CA PRO A 177 26.23 -105.16 -47.97
C PRO A 177 27.49 -104.72 -47.19
N GLU A 178 28.57 -105.49 -47.25
CA GLU A 178 29.85 -105.19 -46.60
C GLU A 178 30.52 -103.94 -47.18
N GLN A 179 30.40 -103.73 -48.49
CA GLN A 179 30.90 -102.53 -49.18
C GLN A 179 30.08 -101.29 -48.80
N LYS A 180 28.75 -101.42 -48.63
CA LYS A 180 27.90 -100.34 -48.11
C LYS A 180 28.30 -99.94 -46.68
N GLN A 181 28.43 -100.92 -45.77
CA GLN A 181 28.75 -100.63 -44.37
C GLN A 181 30.10 -99.91 -44.24
N SER A 182 31.10 -100.35 -44.99
CA SER A 182 32.42 -99.70 -45.06
C SER A 182 32.35 -98.22 -45.51
N GLN A 183 31.44 -97.89 -46.43
CA GLN A 183 31.20 -96.50 -46.87
C GLN A 183 30.46 -95.68 -45.81
N ILE A 184 29.48 -96.28 -45.10
CA ILE A 184 28.75 -95.65 -44.00
C ILE A 184 29.70 -95.29 -42.85
N ASP A 185 30.53 -96.24 -42.41
CA ASP A 185 31.46 -96.04 -41.28
C ASP A 185 32.47 -94.93 -41.58
N SER A 186 32.98 -94.88 -42.82
CA SER A 186 33.88 -93.82 -43.28
C SER A 186 33.19 -92.46 -43.37
N ALA A 187 31.93 -92.40 -43.81
CA ALA A 187 31.16 -91.16 -43.87
C ALA A 187 30.86 -90.61 -42.47
N THR A 188 30.38 -91.47 -41.55
CA THR A 188 30.10 -91.11 -40.15
C THR A 188 31.35 -90.57 -39.45
N LYS A 189 32.51 -91.23 -39.61
CA LYS A 189 33.77 -90.76 -39.02
C LYS A 189 34.19 -89.38 -39.54
N SER A 190 34.01 -89.11 -40.84
CA SER A 190 34.33 -87.81 -41.44
C SER A 190 33.39 -86.69 -40.99
N THR A 191 32.10 -86.99 -40.79
CA THR A 191 31.16 -85.99 -40.25
C THR A 191 31.41 -85.72 -38.78
N GLN A 192 31.74 -86.74 -37.96
CA GLN A 192 32.05 -86.52 -36.54
C GLN A 192 33.20 -85.53 -36.37
N GLN A 193 34.31 -85.68 -37.11
CA GLN A 193 35.41 -84.72 -37.08
C GLN A 193 35.00 -83.30 -37.50
N SER A 194 33.99 -83.17 -38.37
CA SER A 194 33.46 -81.87 -38.80
C SER A 194 32.52 -81.24 -37.76
N LEU A 195 31.79 -82.05 -36.99
CA LEU A 195 30.98 -81.62 -35.85
C LEU A 195 31.87 -81.19 -34.68
N ASP A 196 32.91 -81.97 -34.38
CA ASP A 196 33.89 -81.67 -33.32
C ASP A 196 34.60 -80.33 -33.59
N GLN A 197 35.01 -80.09 -34.85
CA GLN A 197 35.58 -78.81 -35.29
C GLN A 197 34.58 -77.66 -35.19
N ALA A 198 33.35 -77.83 -35.70
CA ALA A 198 32.32 -76.79 -35.62
C ALA A 198 31.98 -76.40 -34.18
N LYS A 199 32.01 -77.36 -33.24
CA LYS A 199 31.84 -77.14 -31.81
C LYS A 199 33.00 -76.33 -31.22
N ALA A 200 34.25 -76.66 -31.58
CA ALA A 200 35.43 -75.92 -31.13
C ALA A 200 35.44 -74.46 -31.65
N ASP A 201 35.06 -74.25 -32.91
CA ASP A 201 34.97 -72.91 -33.52
C ASP A 201 33.87 -72.05 -32.87
N HIS A 202 32.72 -72.65 -32.55
CA HIS A 202 31.64 -72.03 -31.81
C HIS A 202 32.08 -71.64 -30.38
N GLU A 203 32.67 -72.57 -29.62
CA GLU A 203 33.16 -72.32 -28.25
C GLU A 203 34.22 -71.20 -28.21
N ALA A 204 35.14 -71.18 -29.19
CA ALA A 204 36.14 -70.13 -29.33
C ALA A 204 35.54 -68.76 -29.70
N THR A 205 34.45 -68.73 -30.48
CA THR A 205 33.76 -67.48 -30.86
C THR A 205 32.91 -66.93 -29.71
N THR A 206 32.19 -67.79 -29.00
CA THR A 206 31.43 -67.41 -27.80
C THR A 206 32.34 -66.92 -26.67
N SER A 207 33.51 -67.53 -26.46
CA SER A 207 34.50 -67.01 -25.49
C SER A 207 34.92 -65.57 -25.82
N LYS A 208 35.27 -65.29 -27.08
CA LYS A 208 35.67 -63.93 -27.52
C LYS A 208 34.56 -62.91 -27.31
N LEU A 209 33.29 -63.27 -27.53
CA LEU A 209 32.15 -62.39 -27.27
C LEU A 209 32.02 -62.08 -25.76
N ASN A 210 32.20 -63.07 -24.89
CA ASN A 210 32.18 -62.90 -23.43
C ASN A 210 33.36 -62.04 -22.93
N ASP A 211 34.56 -62.27 -23.46
CA ASP A 211 35.75 -61.47 -23.16
C ASP A 211 35.56 -60.01 -23.62
N GLN A 212 34.94 -59.79 -24.78
CA GLN A 212 34.65 -58.45 -25.28
C GLN A 212 33.63 -57.71 -24.40
N LEU A 213 32.48 -58.34 -24.08
CA LEU A 213 31.48 -57.77 -23.17
C LEU A 213 32.11 -57.39 -21.82
N THR A 214 32.96 -58.25 -21.27
CA THR A 214 33.66 -58.02 -20.00
C THR A 214 34.55 -56.78 -20.05
N ASN A 215 35.24 -56.54 -21.17
CA ASN A 215 36.07 -55.35 -21.36
C ASN A 215 35.23 -54.09 -21.61
N ASP A 216 34.17 -54.18 -22.40
CA ASP A 216 33.30 -53.05 -22.72
C ASP A 216 32.53 -52.56 -21.48
N LEU A 217 32.00 -53.47 -20.65
CA LEU A 217 31.37 -53.13 -19.36
C LEU A 217 32.37 -52.51 -18.37
N LYS A 218 33.60 -53.03 -18.30
CA LYS A 218 34.68 -52.47 -17.47
C LYS A 218 35.07 -51.05 -17.90
N GLN A 219 35.12 -50.79 -19.21
CA GLN A 219 35.40 -49.47 -19.75
C GLN A 219 34.22 -48.50 -19.50
N ASN A 220 32.97 -48.97 -19.62
CA ASN A 220 31.76 -48.21 -19.29
C ASN A 220 31.76 -47.75 -17.82
N ALA A 221 32.11 -48.65 -16.88
CA ALA A 221 32.23 -48.32 -15.46
C ALA A 221 33.37 -47.32 -15.14
N GLN A 222 34.51 -47.38 -15.86
CA GLN A 222 35.56 -46.37 -15.73
C GLN A 222 35.13 -44.99 -16.25
N GLN A 223 34.38 -44.94 -17.35
CA GLN A 223 33.82 -43.68 -17.86
C GLN A 223 32.77 -43.10 -16.91
N GLU A 224 31.91 -43.94 -16.31
CA GLU A 224 30.95 -43.54 -15.28
C GLU A 224 31.64 -42.94 -14.05
N GLN A 225 32.67 -43.60 -13.52
CA GLN A 225 33.41 -43.09 -12.36
C GLN A 225 34.17 -41.79 -12.68
N THR A 226 34.67 -41.64 -13.91
CA THR A 226 35.31 -40.39 -14.35
C THR A 226 34.29 -39.24 -14.37
N ALA A 227 33.13 -39.45 -15.00
CA ALA A 227 32.05 -38.45 -15.03
C ALA A 227 31.54 -38.07 -13.63
N LYS A 228 31.52 -39.02 -12.68
CA LYS A 228 31.19 -38.76 -11.27
C LYS A 228 32.26 -37.95 -10.54
N ASN A 229 33.54 -38.14 -10.87
CA ASN A 229 34.65 -37.38 -10.28
C ASN A 229 34.71 -35.94 -10.82
N ASP A 230 34.39 -35.73 -12.10
CA ASP A 230 34.32 -34.40 -12.72
C ASP A 230 33.13 -33.56 -12.20
N LEU A 231 32.06 -34.21 -11.75
CA LEU A 231 30.89 -33.57 -11.15
C LEU A 231 31.21 -33.03 -9.74
N LYS A 232 31.67 -31.78 -9.68
CA LYS A 232 31.98 -31.08 -8.42
C LYS A 232 30.76 -31.00 -7.49
N GLN A 233 30.87 -31.61 -6.31
CA GLN A 233 29.90 -31.48 -5.23
C GLN A 233 29.96 -30.06 -4.62
N PRO A 234 28.82 -29.41 -4.31
CA PRO A 234 28.81 -28.12 -3.63
C PRO A 234 29.38 -28.23 -2.20
N SER A 235 30.13 -27.22 -1.79
CA SER A 235 30.74 -27.17 -0.46
C SER A 235 29.70 -26.86 0.62
N GLN A 236 29.40 -27.85 1.45
CA GLN A 236 28.48 -27.68 2.59
C GLN A 236 29.07 -26.74 3.65
N ALA A 237 30.39 -26.74 3.86
CA ALA A 237 31.05 -25.87 4.84
C ALA A 237 30.94 -24.37 4.46
N ASP A 238 31.19 -24.03 3.19
CA ASP A 238 31.04 -22.66 2.70
C ASP A 238 29.57 -22.23 2.71
N SER A 239 28.66 -23.12 2.33
CA SER A 239 27.21 -22.88 2.35
C SER A 239 26.71 -22.58 3.77
N GLN A 240 27.14 -23.38 4.76
CA GLN A 240 26.83 -23.15 6.18
C GLN A 240 27.44 -21.84 6.71
N LYS A 241 28.68 -21.51 6.33
CA LYS A 241 29.32 -20.24 6.74
C LYS A 241 28.56 -19.03 6.18
N GLN A 242 28.24 -19.04 4.89
CA GLN A 242 27.49 -17.95 4.26
C GLN A 242 26.09 -17.79 4.89
N LEU A 243 25.42 -18.89 5.25
CA LEU A 243 24.16 -18.90 6.00
C LEU A 243 24.31 -18.22 7.37
N ALA A 244 25.34 -18.58 8.13
CA ALA A 244 25.61 -17.98 9.44
C ALA A 244 25.95 -16.48 9.33
N ASP A 245 26.79 -16.09 8.37
CA ASP A 245 27.13 -14.68 8.10
C ASP A 245 25.86 -13.87 7.74
N ALA A 246 24.98 -14.43 6.90
CA ALA A 246 23.72 -13.79 6.50
C ALA A 246 22.71 -13.70 7.66
N GLN A 247 22.59 -14.73 8.49
CA GLN A 247 21.74 -14.71 9.68
C GLN A 247 22.23 -13.68 10.72
N ASN A 248 23.55 -13.57 10.91
CA ASN A 248 24.14 -12.57 11.77
C ASN A 248 23.88 -11.14 11.26
N ALA A 249 23.91 -10.92 9.94
CA ALA A 249 23.54 -9.65 9.34
C ALA A 249 22.05 -9.29 9.56
N VAL A 250 21.14 -10.26 9.47
CA VAL A 250 19.72 -10.08 9.82
C VAL A 250 19.56 -9.73 11.30
N ASN A 251 20.23 -10.44 12.20
CA ASN A 251 20.15 -10.21 13.64
C ASN A 251 20.66 -8.80 14.01
N LYS A 252 21.78 -8.37 13.44
CA LYS A 252 22.33 -7.03 13.64
C LYS A 252 21.36 -5.94 13.16
N ALA A 253 20.87 -6.06 11.92
CA ALA A 253 19.94 -5.08 11.36
C ALA A 253 18.58 -5.05 12.09
N GLN A 254 18.17 -6.17 12.72
CA GLN A 254 16.97 -6.22 13.57
C GLN A 254 17.18 -5.44 14.87
N GLY A 255 18.37 -5.53 15.49
CA GLY A 255 18.74 -4.71 16.64
C GLY A 255 18.74 -3.23 16.30
N GLU A 256 19.50 -2.82 15.28
CA GLU A 256 19.59 -1.41 14.84
C GLU A 256 18.22 -0.81 14.45
N ASN A 257 17.32 -1.61 13.89
CA ASN A 257 15.94 -1.19 13.63
C ASN A 257 15.12 -1.01 14.92
N ASN A 258 15.25 -1.92 15.88
CA ASN A 258 14.55 -1.81 17.16
C ASN A 258 15.02 -0.58 17.95
N ASP A 259 16.32 -0.34 18.00
CA ASP A 259 16.93 0.81 18.67
C ASP A 259 16.44 2.14 18.04
N ALA A 260 16.37 2.21 16.71
CA ALA A 260 15.85 3.37 15.99
C ALA A 260 14.34 3.61 16.29
N GLN A 261 13.53 2.54 16.34
CA GLN A 261 12.11 2.63 16.71
C GLN A 261 11.92 3.10 18.15
N SER A 262 12.73 2.61 19.11
CA SER A 262 12.72 3.06 20.50
C SER A 262 13.13 4.53 20.63
N ALA A 263 14.18 4.97 19.93
CA ALA A 263 14.60 6.37 19.91
C ALA A 263 13.51 7.29 19.34
N LEU A 264 12.86 6.89 18.24
CA LEU A 264 11.74 7.64 17.64
C LEU A 264 10.52 7.72 18.57
N SER A 265 10.21 6.64 19.32
CA SER A 265 9.13 6.64 20.32
C SER A 265 9.42 7.64 21.45
N ASN A 266 10.64 7.63 22.00
CA ASN A 266 11.05 8.57 23.05
C ASN A 266 11.01 10.03 22.59
N ALA A 267 11.44 10.31 21.35
CA ALA A 267 11.36 11.66 20.78
C ALA A 267 9.91 12.16 20.61
N LYS A 268 8.98 11.29 20.20
CA LYS A 268 7.54 11.62 20.13
C LYS A 268 6.94 11.94 21.50
N ASN A 269 7.34 11.20 22.54
CA ASN A 269 6.92 11.49 23.92
C ASN A 269 7.46 12.87 24.39
N THR A 270 8.71 13.18 24.04
CA THR A 270 9.34 14.49 24.35
C THR A 270 8.65 15.66 23.63
N LEU A 271 8.26 15.47 22.37
CA LEU A 271 7.46 16.44 21.61
C LEU A 271 6.09 16.69 22.27
N SER A 272 5.35 15.63 22.61
CA SER A 272 4.04 15.75 23.27
C SER A 272 4.13 16.44 24.63
N ALA A 273 5.13 16.10 25.45
CA ALA A 273 5.37 16.78 26.72
C ALA A 273 5.67 18.28 26.53
N SER A 274 6.46 18.64 25.51
CA SER A 274 6.78 20.04 25.19
C SER A 274 5.56 20.83 24.70
N GLN A 275 4.68 20.20 23.90
CA GLN A 275 3.42 20.80 23.44
C GLN A 275 2.45 21.05 24.60
N ASN A 276 2.32 20.10 25.53
CA ASN A 276 1.48 20.26 26.72
C ASN A 276 1.97 21.40 27.63
N ALA A 277 3.29 21.52 27.84
CA ALA A 277 3.87 22.61 28.62
C ALA A 277 3.66 23.98 27.97
N LEU A 278 3.74 24.08 26.64
CA LEU A 278 3.42 25.31 25.90
C LEU A 278 1.94 25.70 26.08
N ALA A 279 1.01 24.76 25.93
CA ALA A 279 -0.42 25.02 26.10
C ALA A 279 -0.76 25.53 27.52
N GLN A 280 -0.16 24.94 28.56
CA GLN A 280 -0.33 25.38 29.95
C GLN A 280 0.18 26.82 30.17
N ALA A 281 1.34 27.16 29.60
CA ALA A 281 1.88 28.53 29.68
C ALA A 281 1.03 29.55 28.91
N GLN A 282 0.34 29.14 27.85
CA GLN A 282 -0.55 30.01 27.06
C GLN A 282 -1.92 30.21 27.71
N ASP A 283 -2.48 29.20 28.39
CA ASP A 283 -3.72 29.37 29.16
C ASP A 283 -3.52 30.30 30.38
N GLY A 284 -2.39 30.16 31.08
CA GLY A 284 -1.99 31.01 32.22
C GLY A 284 -1.65 32.47 31.89
N GLN A 285 -2.03 32.97 30.71
CA GLN A 285 -1.88 34.36 30.28
C GLN A 285 -3.20 35.00 29.82
N LYS A 286 -4.34 34.29 29.90
CA LYS A 286 -5.63 34.77 29.40
C LYS A 286 -6.38 35.74 30.33
N GLU A 287 -5.93 35.90 31.57
CA GLU A 287 -6.65 36.65 32.62
C GLU A 287 -5.96 37.96 33.06
N HIS A 288 -4.79 38.29 32.51
CA HIS A 288 -4.06 39.52 32.84
C HIS A 288 -4.39 40.65 31.86
N VAL A 289 -4.96 41.76 32.34
CA VAL A 289 -5.15 42.96 31.51
C VAL A 289 -3.85 43.77 31.49
N ALA A 290 -3.37 44.16 30.30
CA ALA A 290 -2.11 44.89 30.14
C ALA A 290 -2.39 46.30 29.59
N ASN A 291 -2.21 47.31 30.44
CA ASN A 291 -2.25 48.71 30.03
C ASN A 291 -0.98 49.12 29.28
N THR A 292 -1.10 50.06 28.35
CA THR A 292 0.02 50.57 27.54
C THR A 292 -0.17 52.05 27.23
N ILE A 293 0.93 52.75 26.94
CA ILE A 293 0.92 54.15 26.49
C ILE A 293 1.10 54.18 24.96
N ASN A 294 0.04 54.51 24.23
CA ASN A 294 0.04 54.62 22.77
C ASN A 294 0.72 55.92 22.33
N LEU A 295 1.92 55.83 21.75
CA LEU A 295 2.68 57.00 21.34
C LEU A 295 2.48 57.34 19.86
N PRO A 296 2.26 58.61 19.51
CA PRO A 296 2.14 59.03 18.12
C PRO A 296 3.48 58.94 17.40
N ALA A 297 3.44 58.65 16.09
CA ALA A 297 4.63 58.52 15.26
C ALA A 297 5.52 59.77 15.35
N GLY A 298 6.82 59.57 15.64
CA GLY A 298 7.79 60.64 15.85
C GLY A 298 7.97 61.11 17.31
N TYR A 299 7.16 60.64 18.28
CA TYR A 299 7.33 60.99 19.70
C TYR A 299 8.66 60.46 20.28
N ILE A 300 8.92 59.17 20.10
CA ILE A 300 10.20 58.54 20.49
C ILE A 300 11.39 59.22 19.80
N ASP A 301 11.23 59.61 18.54
CA ASP A 301 12.31 60.23 17.76
C ASP A 301 12.58 61.68 18.19
N ALA A 302 11.59 62.40 18.72
CA ALA A 302 11.78 63.71 19.35
C ALA A 302 12.59 63.61 20.66
N TRP A 303 12.36 62.57 21.47
CA TRP A 303 13.16 62.36 22.68
C TRP A 303 14.56 61.81 22.39
N LYS A 304 14.74 61.02 21.32
CA LYS A 304 16.07 60.72 20.77
C LYS A 304 16.80 61.95 20.26
N GLU A 305 16.09 62.84 19.56
CA GLU A 305 16.65 64.12 19.12
C GLU A 305 17.16 64.91 20.32
N TYR A 306 16.37 65.05 21.39
CA TYR A 306 16.82 65.68 22.64
C TYR A 306 18.08 65.02 23.22
N VAL A 307 18.07 63.70 23.46
CA VAL A 307 19.20 62.97 24.08
C VAL A 307 20.51 63.12 23.29
N ASN A 308 20.42 63.24 21.97
CA ASN A 308 21.58 63.39 21.08
C ASN A 308 21.99 64.85 20.79
N THR A 309 21.17 65.86 21.12
CA THR A 309 21.43 67.26 20.78
C THR A 309 21.45 68.22 21.97
N LYS A 310 21.00 67.79 23.15
CA LYS A 310 21.00 68.63 24.35
C LYS A 310 22.42 68.93 24.82
N GLU A 311 22.59 70.13 25.39
CA GLU A 311 23.85 70.53 26.00
C GLU A 311 24.22 69.68 27.23
N LYS A 312 25.49 69.76 27.64
CA LYS A 312 25.95 69.05 28.82
C LYS A 312 25.29 69.65 30.06
N ASN A 313 24.74 68.79 30.92
CA ASN A 313 23.98 69.15 32.13
C ASN A 313 22.60 69.79 31.87
N ASP A 314 22.22 70.04 30.62
CA ASP A 314 20.90 70.58 30.29
C ASP A 314 19.81 69.56 30.66
N TRP A 315 18.80 70.03 31.41
CA TRP A 315 17.84 69.17 32.08
C TRP A 315 16.36 69.44 31.76
N LEU A 316 16.06 70.57 31.10
CA LEU A 316 14.71 71.01 30.71
C LEU A 316 14.63 71.17 29.20
N VAL A 317 13.41 71.17 28.65
CA VAL A 317 13.14 71.56 27.26
C VAL A 317 12.36 72.88 27.28
N THR A 318 13.06 74.00 27.07
CA THR A 318 12.47 75.35 27.04
C THR A 318 12.27 75.82 25.60
N GLU A 319 11.27 76.65 25.33
CA GLU A 319 11.08 77.27 24.00
C GLU A 319 12.25 78.19 23.62
N SER A 320 12.99 78.73 24.59
CA SER A 320 14.18 79.56 24.34
C SER A 320 15.40 78.76 23.89
N THR A 321 15.58 77.53 24.41
CA THR A 321 16.81 76.73 24.18
C THR A 321 16.60 75.68 23.08
N TYR A 322 15.39 75.14 22.97
CA TYR A 322 15.04 74.08 22.01
C TYR A 322 13.79 74.44 21.17
N PRO A 323 13.70 75.62 20.53
CA PRO A 323 12.44 76.17 19.97
C PRO A 323 11.68 75.23 19.04
N GLU A 324 12.34 74.57 18.09
CA GLU A 324 11.66 73.70 17.11
C GLU A 324 11.26 72.34 17.71
N LEU A 325 12.12 71.78 18.57
CA LEU A 325 11.81 70.56 19.33
C LEU A 325 10.67 70.79 20.32
N PHE A 326 10.64 71.94 21.01
CA PHE A 326 9.57 72.33 21.94
C PHE A 326 8.22 72.42 21.22
N LYS A 327 8.16 73.04 20.03
CA LYS A 327 6.95 73.09 19.19
C LYS A 327 6.55 71.70 18.67
N LYS A 328 7.53 70.87 18.29
CA LYS A 328 7.34 69.49 17.83
C LYS A 328 6.73 68.61 18.92
N LEU A 329 7.32 68.61 20.11
CA LEU A 329 6.80 67.92 21.30
C LEU A 329 5.40 68.41 21.62
N LYS A 330 5.19 69.70 21.84
CA LYS A 330 3.89 70.29 22.21
C LYS A 330 2.73 69.92 21.26
N LYS A 331 3.03 69.66 19.98
CA LYS A 331 2.04 69.14 19.00
C LYS A 331 1.82 67.63 19.13
N LEU A 332 2.88 66.85 19.38
CA LEU A 332 2.81 65.41 19.59
C LEU A 332 2.15 65.08 20.93
N ASP A 333 2.42 65.84 21.99
CA ASP A 333 1.82 65.72 23.33
C ASP A 333 0.30 65.80 23.29
N VAL A 334 -0.25 66.82 22.62
CA VAL A 334 -1.70 66.98 22.44
C VAL A 334 -2.31 65.79 21.71
N LYS A 335 -1.57 65.12 20.80
CA LYS A 335 -2.05 63.86 20.20
C LYS A 335 -1.91 62.69 21.17
N ALA A 336 -0.77 62.53 21.83
CA ALA A 336 -0.48 61.43 22.76
C ALA A 336 -1.43 61.42 23.96
N TYR A 337 -1.78 62.58 24.53
CA TYR A 337 -2.76 62.69 25.60
C TYR A 337 -4.14 62.22 25.12
N ASN A 338 -4.63 62.73 23.99
CA ASN A 338 -5.92 62.33 23.42
C ASN A 338 -5.95 60.87 22.94
N ASP A 339 -4.83 60.32 22.47
CA ASP A 339 -4.66 58.91 22.11
C ASP A 339 -4.72 57.96 23.33
N ASN A 340 -4.59 58.48 24.57
CA ASN A 340 -4.50 57.64 25.77
C ASN A 340 -5.55 57.92 26.86
N LEU A 341 -6.13 59.13 26.91
CA LEU A 341 -7.02 59.58 27.99
C LEU A 341 -8.17 58.63 28.32
N MET A 342 -8.73 57.94 27.31
CA MET A 342 -9.84 56.98 27.47
C MET A 342 -9.40 55.51 27.24
N ASN A 343 -8.09 55.24 27.25
CA ASN A 343 -7.50 53.92 26.97
C ASN A 343 -6.99 53.19 28.23
N TYR A 344 -7.41 53.61 29.43
CA TYR A 344 -7.23 52.77 30.61
C TYR A 344 -8.15 51.53 30.52
N HIS A 345 -7.53 50.35 30.50
CA HIS A 345 -8.18 49.05 30.50
C HIS A 345 -8.19 48.50 31.93
N SER A 346 -9.37 48.45 32.51
CA SER A 346 -9.60 47.99 33.88
C SER A 346 -9.36 46.48 34.05
N ASP A 347 -8.68 46.10 35.13
CA ASP A 347 -8.41 44.70 35.46
C ASP A 347 -9.48 44.12 36.43
N PRO A 348 -10.19 43.03 36.07
CA PRO A 348 -11.25 42.45 36.91
C PRO A 348 -10.79 41.93 38.28
N THR A 349 -9.50 41.60 38.45
CA THR A 349 -8.92 41.14 39.72
C THR A 349 -8.48 42.33 40.57
N ALA A 350 -7.88 43.36 39.94
CA ALA A 350 -7.55 44.61 40.61
C ALA A 350 -8.81 45.30 41.17
N LYS A 351 -9.94 45.26 40.45
CA LYS A 351 -11.26 45.75 40.91
C LYS A 351 -11.82 45.06 42.16
N GLN A 352 -11.34 43.87 42.49
CA GLN A 352 -11.75 43.12 43.68
C GLN A 352 -10.70 43.18 44.80
N THR A 353 -9.56 43.83 44.55
CA THR A 353 -8.45 43.96 45.49
C THR A 353 -8.51 45.35 46.13
N PRO A 354 -8.86 45.49 47.43
CA PRO A 354 -8.80 46.78 48.10
C PRO A 354 -7.35 47.24 48.31
N ILE A 355 -7.12 48.54 48.26
CA ILE A 355 -5.85 49.16 48.69
C ILE A 355 -5.98 49.73 50.11
N THR A 356 -4.84 49.96 50.76
CA THR A 356 -4.78 50.52 52.12
C THR A 356 -4.06 51.86 52.13
N LEU A 357 -4.76 52.90 52.60
CA LEU A 357 -4.17 54.14 53.07
C LEU A 357 -4.04 54.07 54.59
N ASN A 358 -2.93 54.56 55.15
CA ASN A 358 -2.71 54.62 56.60
C ASN A 358 -3.38 55.84 57.25
N ASP A 359 -3.35 55.92 58.57
CA ASP A 359 -3.92 57.05 59.34
C ASP A 359 -3.30 58.43 58.99
N ASN A 360 -2.09 58.43 58.42
CA ASN A 360 -1.36 59.62 57.97
C ASN A 360 -1.79 60.07 56.55
N GLY A 361 -2.62 59.28 55.85
CA GLY A 361 -3.11 59.57 54.50
C GLY A 361 -2.23 59.04 53.36
N THR A 362 -1.20 58.22 53.63
CA THR A 362 -0.29 57.68 52.60
C THR A 362 -0.61 56.22 52.27
N LEU A 363 -0.26 55.76 51.06
CA LEU A 363 -0.35 54.33 50.69
C LEU A 363 0.45 53.42 51.64
N SER A 364 0.00 52.17 51.74
CA SER A 364 0.74 51.06 52.32
C SER A 364 1.92 50.65 51.42
N ARG A 365 2.99 50.13 52.03
CA ARG A 365 4.17 49.65 51.31
C ARG A 365 3.85 48.65 50.18
N ASP A 366 2.92 47.73 50.43
CA ASP A 366 2.53 46.71 49.45
C ASP A 366 1.75 47.32 48.28
N ASP A 367 1.02 48.41 48.50
CA ASP A 367 0.33 49.15 47.43
C ASP A 367 1.27 50.08 46.67
N ILE A 368 2.29 50.65 47.33
CA ILE A 368 3.42 51.35 46.67
C ILE A 368 4.17 50.38 45.75
N ILE A 369 4.41 49.12 46.17
CA ILE A 369 5.00 48.09 45.29
C ILE A 369 4.15 47.91 44.02
N LYS A 370 2.84 47.73 44.15
CA LYS A 370 1.95 47.50 43.00
C LYS A 370 1.87 48.74 42.09
N ALA A 371 1.72 49.93 42.66
CA ALA A 371 1.72 51.21 41.93
C ALA A 371 3.02 51.41 41.15
N THR A 372 4.17 51.11 41.77
CA THR A 372 5.48 51.18 41.14
C THR A 372 5.63 50.14 40.02
N GLN A 373 5.23 48.88 40.26
CA GLN A 373 5.24 47.81 39.26
C GLN A 373 4.42 48.19 38.03
N PHE A 374 3.24 48.77 38.23
CA PHE A 374 2.37 49.25 37.17
C PHE A 374 2.99 50.44 36.41
N ALA A 375 3.48 51.47 37.12
CA ALA A 375 4.15 52.62 36.52
C ALA A 375 5.38 52.22 35.68
N VAL A 376 6.23 51.33 36.21
CA VAL A 376 7.42 50.84 35.51
C VAL A 376 7.04 50.01 34.28
N SER A 377 5.94 49.25 34.31
CA SER A 377 5.44 48.52 33.12
C SER A 377 5.01 49.44 31.97
N LEU A 378 4.54 50.65 32.29
CA LEU A 378 4.15 51.68 31.31
C LEU A 378 5.35 52.50 30.81
N LEU A 379 6.26 52.86 31.70
CA LEU A 379 7.38 53.76 31.41
C LEU A 379 8.57 53.05 30.74
N ASN A 380 8.88 51.80 31.10
CA ASN A 380 10.04 51.09 30.56
C ASN A 380 10.00 50.87 29.04
N PRO A 381 8.88 50.46 28.43
CA PRO A 381 8.79 50.36 26.96
C PRO A 381 9.13 51.69 26.25
N ILE A 382 8.81 52.83 26.86
CA ILE A 382 9.14 54.16 26.31
C ILE A 382 10.64 54.44 26.48
N ARG A 383 11.20 54.21 27.67
CA ARG A 383 12.64 54.39 27.98
C ARG A 383 13.53 53.51 27.11
N GLU A 384 13.15 52.24 26.92
CA GLU A 384 13.81 51.30 26.00
C GLU A 384 13.71 51.76 24.54
N ALA A 385 12.52 52.19 24.09
CA ALA A 385 12.33 52.68 22.73
C ALA A 385 13.12 53.96 22.43
N ILE A 386 13.32 54.85 23.42
CA ILE A 386 14.22 56.02 23.34
C ILE A 386 15.70 55.58 23.33
N GLY A 387 16.06 54.56 24.12
CA GLY A 387 17.43 54.03 24.24
C GLY A 387 18.16 54.41 25.53
N VAL A 388 17.42 54.79 26.58
CA VAL A 388 17.95 55.16 27.91
C VAL A 388 17.72 54.03 28.93
N THR A 389 18.32 54.12 30.12
CA THR A 389 18.23 53.05 31.13
C THR A 389 16.78 52.85 31.61
N PRO A 390 16.21 51.65 31.48
CA PRO A 390 14.89 51.33 32.03
C PRO A 390 14.91 51.44 33.55
N TYR A 391 13.76 51.77 34.16
CA TYR A 391 13.63 51.76 35.61
C TYR A 391 13.70 50.35 36.18
N LYS A 392 14.43 50.22 37.28
CA LYS A 392 14.32 49.13 38.24
C LYS A 392 13.32 49.48 39.35
N ILE A 393 12.99 48.47 40.15
CA ILE A 393 12.33 48.64 41.45
C ILE A 393 13.22 47.95 42.48
N THR A 394 13.53 48.60 43.59
CA THR A 394 14.27 48.02 44.71
C THR A 394 13.50 48.25 46.00
N ASN A 395 13.78 47.47 47.05
CA ASN A 395 13.20 47.78 48.37
C ASN A 395 13.57 49.20 48.84
N ALA A 396 14.74 49.72 48.46
CA ALA A 396 15.15 51.09 48.70
C ALA A 396 14.24 52.12 48.01
N SER A 397 13.89 51.95 46.73
CA SER A 397 13.06 52.93 46.02
C SER A 397 11.61 52.96 46.51
N ILE A 398 11.06 51.79 46.88
CA ILE A 398 9.76 51.68 47.55
C ILE A 398 9.77 52.40 48.90
N ASP A 399 10.79 52.15 49.73
CA ASP A 399 10.87 52.72 51.07
C ASP A 399 11.21 54.22 51.04
N VAL A 400 11.94 54.70 50.03
CA VAL A 400 12.15 56.14 49.77
C VAL A 400 10.83 56.83 49.42
N ALA A 401 10.04 56.29 48.48
CA ALA A 401 8.75 56.89 48.12
C ALA A 401 7.78 56.90 49.32
N GLN A 402 7.78 55.82 50.12
CA GLN A 402 7.05 55.78 51.40
C GLN A 402 7.55 56.86 52.39
N ASP A 403 8.87 57.08 52.49
CA ASP A 403 9.46 58.09 53.37
C ASP A 403 9.12 59.53 52.92
N VAL A 404 9.20 59.83 51.62
CA VAL A 404 8.84 61.14 51.05
C VAL A 404 7.37 61.47 51.37
N ALA A 405 6.45 60.57 51.03
CA ALA A 405 5.02 60.76 51.31
C ALA A 405 4.76 61.01 52.81
N ASN A 406 5.47 60.33 53.72
CA ASN A 406 5.31 60.55 55.15
C ASN A 406 5.89 61.87 55.65
N GLU A 407 7.02 62.33 55.11
CA GLU A 407 7.63 63.63 55.46
C GLU A 407 6.75 64.80 54.96
N TYR A 408 6.21 64.74 53.73
CA TYR A 408 5.22 65.70 53.22
C TYR A 408 3.98 65.82 54.13
N ARG A 409 3.48 64.69 54.70
CA ARG A 409 2.33 64.70 55.63
C ARG A 409 2.70 65.19 57.04
N LYS A 410 3.88 64.85 57.52
CA LYS A 410 4.45 65.32 58.79
C LYS A 410 4.61 66.85 58.83
N ASP A 411 5.02 67.45 57.71
CA ASP A 411 5.17 68.91 57.58
C ASP A 411 3.84 69.58 57.15
N ASN A 412 2.78 68.78 56.89
CA ASN A 412 1.46 69.22 56.43
C ASN A 412 1.56 70.11 55.17
N TRP A 413 2.43 69.72 54.23
CA TRP A 413 2.74 70.50 53.04
C TRP A 413 1.62 70.45 52.00
N ASN A 414 1.26 71.56 51.37
CA ASN A 414 0.27 71.54 50.27
C ASN A 414 0.94 71.84 48.92
N THR A 415 1.32 70.79 48.20
CA THR A 415 2.02 70.84 46.90
C THR A 415 1.26 71.66 45.86
N TRP A 416 -0.08 71.61 45.88
CA TRP A 416 -0.97 72.40 45.02
C TRP A 416 -0.82 73.92 45.19
N ASP A 417 -0.41 74.38 46.37
CA ASP A 417 -0.22 75.80 46.69
C ASP A 417 1.27 76.20 46.76
N HIS A 418 2.18 75.26 47.03
CA HIS A 418 3.59 75.54 47.41
C HIS A 418 4.65 74.86 46.54
N ALA A 419 4.28 74.08 45.51
CA ALA A 419 5.19 73.20 44.74
C ALA A 419 5.90 72.16 45.62
N HIS A 420 7.07 71.63 45.21
CA HIS A 420 7.75 70.54 45.92
C HIS A 420 8.28 70.94 47.31
N ASP A 421 8.16 70.03 48.27
CA ASP A 421 8.78 70.12 49.60
C ASP A 421 10.26 69.68 49.50
N ASN A 422 11.11 70.62 49.09
CA ASN A 422 12.55 70.37 48.94
C ASN A 422 13.21 70.05 50.30
N ASP A 423 12.71 70.61 51.41
CA ASP A 423 13.23 70.30 52.75
C ASP A 423 12.90 68.85 53.15
N ALA A 424 11.74 68.31 52.75
CA ALA A 424 11.43 66.89 52.91
C ALA A 424 12.30 65.99 52.01
N LEU A 425 12.46 66.36 50.73
CA LEU A 425 13.29 65.60 49.79
C LEU A 425 14.75 65.53 50.25
N ASP A 426 15.35 66.64 50.71
CA ASP A 426 16.70 66.68 51.27
C ASP A 426 16.83 65.82 52.53
N ARG A 427 15.82 65.86 53.43
CA ARG A 427 15.82 65.00 54.64
C ARG A 427 15.78 63.51 54.27
N VAL A 428 15.05 63.12 53.22
CA VAL A 428 15.02 61.73 52.75
C VAL A 428 16.33 61.37 52.03
N ALA A 429 16.88 62.24 51.18
CA ALA A 429 18.17 62.04 50.51
C ALA A 429 19.30 61.75 51.53
N ASN A 430 19.40 62.60 52.57
CA ASN A 430 20.33 62.41 53.69
C ASN A 430 20.05 61.11 54.48
N LYS A 431 18.78 60.77 54.75
CA LYS A 431 18.37 59.54 55.44
C LYS A 431 18.75 58.26 54.68
N TRP A 432 18.89 58.34 53.36
CA TRP A 432 19.23 57.20 52.49
C TRP A 432 20.67 57.21 51.95
N ASN A 433 21.42 58.29 52.20
CA ASN A 433 22.78 58.52 51.73
C ASN A 433 22.85 58.48 50.19
N VAL A 434 22.03 59.32 49.55
CA VAL A 434 22.01 59.54 48.10
C VAL A 434 22.04 61.03 47.79
N ASP A 435 22.65 61.37 46.66
CA ASP A 435 22.91 62.74 46.21
C ASP A 435 21.65 63.57 45.92
N LEU A 436 20.56 62.89 45.55
CA LEU A 436 19.25 63.47 45.24
C LEU A 436 18.16 62.38 45.38
N VAL A 437 16.99 62.77 45.88
CA VAL A 437 15.73 62.08 45.58
C VAL A 437 15.03 62.89 44.50
N GLY A 438 15.05 62.38 43.26
CA GLY A 438 14.31 62.98 42.16
C GLY A 438 12.81 62.81 42.38
N GLU A 439 12.01 63.77 41.93
CA GLU A 439 10.56 63.71 42.08
C GLU A 439 9.83 64.30 40.88
N SER A 440 8.92 63.51 40.31
CA SER A 440 7.85 64.01 39.46
C SER A 440 6.52 63.87 40.21
N TRP A 441 5.77 64.96 40.40
CA TRP A 441 4.54 64.97 41.21
C TRP A 441 3.30 65.31 40.37
N ALA A 442 2.24 64.52 40.54
CA ALA A 442 0.94 64.75 39.92
C ALA A 442 -0.17 64.86 40.98
N GLY A 443 -1.18 65.69 40.70
CA GLY A 443 -2.41 65.71 41.50
C GLY A 443 -3.20 64.39 41.41
N ASP A 444 -4.15 64.19 42.32
CA ASP A 444 -4.85 62.91 42.47
C ASP A 444 -5.82 62.51 41.33
N GLY A 445 -6.10 63.40 40.38
CA GLY A 445 -6.85 63.06 39.16
C GLY A 445 -8.23 62.44 39.45
N TRP A 446 -8.56 61.31 38.82
CA TRP A 446 -9.76 60.54 39.16
C TRP A 446 -9.64 59.65 40.42
N PHE A 447 -8.46 59.49 41.02
CA PHE A 447 -8.25 58.55 42.14
C PHE A 447 -9.03 58.92 43.42
N GLY A 448 -9.14 60.22 43.73
CA GLY A 448 -10.04 60.72 44.78
C GLY A 448 -11.49 60.90 44.33
N GLY A 449 -11.77 60.75 43.03
CA GLY A 449 -13.01 61.19 42.40
C GLY A 449 -13.26 62.70 42.51
N PRO A 450 -14.41 63.21 42.04
CA PRO A 450 -14.72 64.65 42.04
C PRO A 450 -14.90 65.29 43.42
N TRP A 451 -14.69 64.54 44.51
CA TRP A 451 -14.90 64.96 45.90
C TRP A 451 -13.72 64.62 46.84
N HIS A 452 -12.61 64.05 46.34
CA HIS A 452 -11.43 63.64 47.12
C HIS A 452 -11.79 62.73 48.32
N VAL A 453 -12.42 61.59 48.01
CA VAL A 453 -12.94 60.60 48.98
C VAL A 453 -12.18 59.29 48.84
N TYR A 454 -11.05 59.17 49.55
CA TYR A 454 -10.18 57.99 49.50
C TYR A 454 -10.62 56.88 50.47
N ASN A 455 -11.87 56.43 50.36
CA ASN A 455 -12.35 55.25 51.10
C ASN A 455 -12.85 54.17 50.14
N ASN A 456 -12.71 52.90 50.52
CA ASN A 456 -13.10 51.73 49.73
C ASN A 456 -12.42 51.64 48.33
N LEU A 457 -11.29 52.33 48.14
CA LEU A 457 -10.53 52.32 46.89
C LEU A 457 -9.95 50.93 46.58
N THR A 458 -9.91 50.59 45.29
CA THR A 458 -9.39 49.34 44.77
C THR A 458 -8.03 49.52 44.10
N LEU A 459 -7.39 48.41 43.78
CA LEU A 459 -6.14 48.38 43.04
C LEU A 459 -6.33 48.86 41.58
N ASP A 460 -7.54 48.71 41.03
CA ASP A 460 -7.89 49.24 39.70
C ASP A 460 -7.97 50.77 39.72
N ASP A 461 -8.51 51.35 40.79
CA ASP A 461 -8.53 52.81 40.97
C ASP A 461 -7.10 53.36 41.12
N LEU A 462 -6.24 52.65 41.88
CA LEU A 462 -4.83 53.00 42.05
C LEU A 462 -4.05 52.93 40.73
N TYR A 463 -4.24 51.86 39.94
CA TYR A 463 -3.65 51.75 38.61
C TYR A 463 -4.18 52.83 37.66
N HIS A 464 -5.46 53.18 37.71
CA HIS A 464 -6.02 54.26 36.89
C HIS A 464 -5.43 55.63 37.27
N GLY A 465 -5.31 55.94 38.56
CA GLY A 465 -4.68 57.18 39.05
C GLY A 465 -3.20 57.29 38.65
N VAL A 466 -2.44 56.19 38.72
CA VAL A 466 -1.05 56.13 38.24
C VAL A 466 -0.97 56.28 36.72
N TYR A 467 -1.91 55.69 35.96
CA TYR A 467 -2.00 55.83 34.51
C TYR A 467 -2.24 57.29 34.11
N GLU A 468 -3.28 57.95 34.66
CA GLU A 468 -3.57 59.36 34.40
C GLU A 468 -2.41 60.28 34.81
N SER A 469 -1.78 60.03 35.95
CA SER A 469 -0.60 60.77 36.40
C SER A 469 0.53 60.71 35.38
N ILE A 470 0.82 59.54 34.82
CA ILE A 470 1.81 59.38 33.75
C ILE A 470 1.39 60.13 32.48
N LEU A 471 0.10 60.15 32.11
CA LEU A 471 -0.37 60.95 30.97
C LEU A 471 -0.17 62.46 31.18
N MET A 472 -0.41 62.96 32.40
CA MET A 472 -0.19 64.37 32.73
C MET A 472 1.31 64.72 32.70
N LEU A 473 2.15 63.93 33.37
CA LEU A 473 3.59 64.17 33.50
C LEU A 473 4.37 63.95 32.20
N LEU A 474 3.84 63.19 31.23
CA LEU A 474 4.45 63.00 29.90
C LEU A 474 3.89 63.93 28.81
N PHE A 475 2.63 64.38 28.91
CA PHE A 475 1.92 65.03 27.80
C PHE A 475 1.20 66.35 28.15
N GLN A 476 1.28 66.85 29.39
CA GLN A 476 0.78 68.18 29.77
C GLN A 476 1.87 69.11 30.33
N ASP A 477 3.13 68.67 30.30
CA ASP A 477 4.25 69.27 31.03
C ASP A 477 4.95 70.46 30.34
N ALA A 478 4.45 70.87 29.17
CA ALA A 478 5.05 71.94 28.37
C ALA A 478 5.03 73.33 29.05
N ASN A 479 4.18 73.52 30.08
CA ASN A 479 4.19 74.71 30.93
C ASN A 479 5.28 74.68 32.02
N GLN A 480 5.72 73.49 32.44
CA GLN A 480 6.86 73.28 33.35
C GLN A 480 8.19 73.08 32.59
N SER A 481 8.22 73.43 31.29
CA SER A 481 9.38 73.21 30.39
C SER A 481 9.84 71.75 30.35
N TYR A 482 8.89 70.81 30.39
CA TYR A 482 9.13 69.36 30.39
C TYR A 482 9.95 68.88 31.60
N GLY A 483 9.75 69.51 32.77
CA GLY A 483 10.38 69.16 34.04
C GLY A 483 10.24 67.69 34.40
N HIS A 484 9.00 67.22 34.48
CA HIS A 484 8.64 65.86 34.84
C HIS A 484 8.83 64.88 33.67
N THR A 485 8.53 65.30 32.44
CA THR A 485 8.71 64.43 31.26
C THR A 485 10.17 64.04 31.08
N THR A 486 11.11 64.96 31.32
CA THR A 486 12.55 64.69 31.19
C THR A 486 13.11 63.77 32.28
N ASP A 487 12.54 63.80 33.49
CA ASP A 487 12.83 62.89 34.60
C ASP A 487 12.19 61.50 34.40
N LEU A 488 10.88 61.41 34.20
CA LEU A 488 10.17 60.14 33.98
C LEU A 488 10.71 59.35 32.77
N LEU A 489 11.07 60.04 31.69
CA LEU A 489 11.71 59.40 30.53
C LEU A 489 13.22 59.18 30.71
N GLY A 490 13.85 59.70 31.76
CA GLY A 490 15.27 59.50 32.08
C GLY A 490 16.24 60.23 31.14
N VAL A 491 15.73 60.97 30.17
CA VAL A 491 16.51 61.75 29.20
C VAL A 491 17.27 62.91 29.85
N ARG A 492 16.84 63.36 31.03
CA ARG A 492 17.53 64.32 31.91
C ARG A 492 18.91 63.84 32.37
N ALA A 493 19.03 62.59 32.82
CA ALA A 493 20.29 62.01 33.29
C ALA A 493 21.22 61.53 32.16
N ALA A 494 20.70 61.39 30.93
CA ALA A 494 21.54 61.12 29.77
C ALA A 494 22.54 62.27 29.57
N ASN A 495 23.83 61.93 29.41
CA ASN A 495 24.92 62.87 29.13
C ASN A 495 25.02 64.06 30.12
N SER A 496 24.74 63.83 31.41
CA SER A 496 24.84 64.82 32.50
C SER A 496 25.97 64.47 33.49
N ASP A 497 26.75 65.46 33.90
CA ASP A 497 27.71 65.37 35.02
C ASP A 497 27.02 65.36 36.39
N LEU A 498 25.72 65.63 36.42
CA LEU A 498 24.96 65.86 37.64
C LEU A 498 24.03 64.68 37.96
N THR A 499 23.78 64.47 39.24
CA THR A 499 22.85 63.49 39.82
C THR A 499 21.40 64.01 39.75
N VAL A 500 20.86 64.12 38.54
CA VAL A 500 19.61 64.87 38.24
C VAL A 500 18.36 64.03 37.99
N ALA A 501 18.47 62.70 37.96
CA ALA A 501 17.37 61.74 37.95
C ALA A 501 17.90 60.33 38.27
N GLY A 502 17.07 59.48 38.86
CA GLY A 502 17.39 58.08 39.18
C GLY A 502 17.11 57.06 38.07
N ASP A 503 17.57 55.82 38.29
CA ASP A 503 17.15 54.64 37.51
C ASP A 503 16.52 53.53 38.38
N ASN A 504 16.34 53.75 39.69
CA ASN A 504 15.39 53.04 40.54
C ASN A 504 14.16 53.92 40.79
N LEU A 505 12.94 53.43 40.51
CA LEU A 505 11.68 54.18 40.74
C LEU A 505 10.93 53.65 41.97
N GLY A 506 10.28 54.55 42.70
CA GLY A 506 9.18 54.26 43.63
C GLY A 506 8.00 55.19 43.35
N VAL A 507 6.77 54.68 43.41
CA VAL A 507 5.55 55.47 43.17
C VAL A 507 4.62 55.35 44.37
N SER A 508 4.46 56.45 45.09
CA SER A 508 3.60 56.56 46.27
C SER A 508 2.49 57.59 46.06
N PHE A 509 1.56 57.63 47.02
CA PHE A 509 0.48 58.61 47.06
C PHE A 509 0.26 59.06 48.51
N GLU A 510 -0.14 60.32 48.66
CA GLU A 510 -0.59 60.93 49.91
C GLU A 510 -1.83 61.80 49.69
N TYR A 511 -2.63 61.99 50.73
CA TYR A 511 -3.59 63.11 50.79
C TYR A 511 -3.60 63.80 52.15
N GLY A 512 -3.89 65.10 52.18
CA GLY A 512 -3.96 65.89 53.41
C GLY A 512 -5.37 65.97 53.99
N LYS A 513 -5.67 65.27 55.09
CA LYS A 513 -7.01 65.29 55.72
C LYS A 513 -7.41 66.70 56.18
N GLY A 514 -8.38 67.31 55.49
CA GLY A 514 -8.81 68.69 55.71
C GLY A 514 -7.98 69.77 55.01
N MET A 515 -6.90 69.40 54.32
CA MET A 515 -6.09 70.26 53.44
C MET A 515 -6.91 70.73 52.24
N LYS A 516 -6.66 71.94 51.74
CA LYS A 516 -7.50 72.58 50.72
C LYS A 516 -6.66 73.28 49.66
N ALA A 517 -6.91 72.96 48.40
CA ALA A 517 -6.52 73.78 47.26
C ALA A 517 -7.75 74.07 46.39
N TRP A 518 -7.74 75.21 45.71
CA TRP A 518 -8.69 75.61 44.64
C TRP A 518 -10.20 75.39 44.90
N GLY A 519 -10.62 75.36 46.17
CA GLY A 519 -12.01 75.16 46.61
C GLY A 519 -12.37 73.72 47.01
N GLN A 520 -11.49 72.76 46.74
CA GLN A 520 -11.60 71.36 47.17
C GLN A 520 -11.09 71.17 48.63
N THR A 521 -11.25 69.97 49.18
CA THR A 521 -10.79 69.61 50.52
C THR A 521 -10.42 68.13 50.54
N ASN A 522 -9.41 67.75 51.33
CA ASN A 522 -8.68 66.48 51.24
C ASN A 522 -7.80 66.35 50.00
N VAL A 523 -7.26 67.44 49.45
CA VAL A 523 -6.40 67.36 48.26
C VAL A 523 -5.15 66.50 48.52
N GLY A 524 -4.66 65.81 47.49
CA GLY A 524 -3.52 64.88 47.55
C GLY A 524 -2.81 64.75 46.20
N GLY A 525 -1.92 63.77 46.07
CA GLY A 525 -1.18 63.55 44.83
C GLY A 525 -0.25 62.33 44.83
N PHE A 526 0.17 61.95 43.63
CA PHE A 526 1.12 60.88 43.34
C PHE A 526 2.54 61.42 43.25
N HIS A 527 3.46 60.77 43.97
CA HIS A 527 4.89 61.06 43.94
C HIS A 527 5.60 59.94 43.18
N PHE A 528 6.26 60.29 42.07
CA PHE A 528 7.13 59.40 41.31
C PHE A 528 8.57 59.73 41.71
N ASN A 529 9.08 59.05 42.74
CA ASN A 529 10.40 59.33 43.30
C ASN A 529 11.46 58.46 42.63
N SER A 530 12.52 59.09 42.09
CA SER A 530 13.62 58.41 41.41
C SER A 530 14.92 58.53 42.23
N ILE A 531 15.61 57.41 42.45
CA ILE A 531 16.92 57.37 43.14
C ILE A 531 17.96 56.60 42.33
N SER A 532 19.23 56.80 42.68
CA SER A 532 20.36 56.00 42.17
C SER A 532 20.97 55.13 43.27
N ASP A 533 21.70 54.10 42.86
CA ASP A 533 22.55 53.25 43.71
C ASP A 533 23.90 52.97 42.99
N ALA A 534 24.78 52.15 43.59
CA ALA A 534 26.09 51.85 43.00
C ALA A 534 26.02 50.98 41.71
N SER A 535 24.85 50.44 41.37
CA SER A 535 24.57 49.74 40.11
C SER A 535 24.09 50.68 38.99
N SER A 536 23.63 51.88 39.32
CA SER A 536 23.14 52.88 38.36
C SER A 536 24.21 53.27 37.34
N LYS A 537 23.87 53.23 36.05
CA LYS A 537 24.85 53.49 34.98
C LYS A 537 25.39 54.92 35.00
N ASN A 538 24.60 55.88 35.49
CA ASN A 538 25.03 57.28 35.62
C ASN A 538 26.10 57.41 36.71
N ILE A 539 25.82 56.88 37.91
CA ILE A 539 26.76 56.84 39.04
C ILE A 539 28.08 56.16 38.66
N GLN A 540 28.03 55.02 37.97
CA GLN A 540 29.24 54.33 37.48
C GLN A 540 30.04 55.14 36.45
N ARG A 541 29.39 55.99 35.63
CA ARG A 541 30.09 56.94 34.76
C ARG A 541 30.76 58.03 35.60
N LEU A 542 30.00 58.68 36.49
CA LEU A 542 30.47 59.81 37.29
C LEU A 542 31.68 59.44 38.17
N VAL A 543 31.63 58.30 38.87
CA VAL A 543 32.76 57.78 39.66
C VAL A 543 33.98 57.51 38.79
N LYS A 544 33.79 56.95 37.58
CA LYS A 544 34.87 56.67 36.63
C LYS A 544 35.48 57.96 36.02
N GLU A 545 34.69 59.02 35.90
CA GLU A 545 35.10 60.34 35.42
C GLU A 545 35.68 61.23 36.54
N GLY A 546 35.68 60.75 37.78
CA GLY A 546 36.36 61.36 38.93
C GLY A 546 35.47 62.18 39.87
N TYR A 547 34.15 62.14 39.67
CA TYR A 547 33.19 62.77 40.58
C TYR A 547 33.00 61.93 41.85
N VAL A 548 32.86 62.60 42.99
CA VAL A 548 32.36 61.99 44.23
C VAL A 548 30.84 62.05 44.19
N VAL A 549 30.19 60.91 44.44
CA VAL A 549 28.72 60.79 44.52
C VAL A 549 28.34 59.82 45.65
N ASP A 550 27.42 60.23 46.51
CA ASP A 550 27.06 59.53 47.75
C ASP A 550 26.38 58.18 47.49
N ALA A 551 25.59 58.08 46.41
CA ALA A 551 24.95 56.84 45.98
C ALA A 551 25.96 55.72 45.60
N ALA A 552 27.25 56.06 45.39
CA ALA A 552 28.30 55.08 45.11
C ALA A 552 28.95 54.47 46.35
N ASP A 553 28.77 55.02 47.56
CA ASP A 553 29.37 54.44 48.78
C ASP A 553 28.75 53.06 49.05
N PRO A 554 29.55 51.96 49.14
CA PRO A 554 29.05 50.65 49.56
C PRO A 554 28.38 50.64 50.94
N ASN A 555 28.59 51.66 51.77
CA ASN A 555 27.95 51.86 53.08
C ASN A 555 26.64 52.68 53.00
N ALA A 556 26.34 53.31 51.84
CA ALA A 556 25.08 54.02 51.65
C ALA A 556 23.88 53.11 51.90
N LYS A 557 22.79 53.65 52.46
CA LYS A 557 21.64 52.84 52.89
C LYS A 557 20.98 52.11 51.71
N VAL A 558 20.91 52.75 50.55
CA VAL A 558 20.40 52.16 49.31
C VAL A 558 21.17 50.94 48.84
N ASN A 559 22.48 50.86 49.12
CA ASN A 559 23.36 49.76 48.69
C ASN A 559 23.33 48.54 49.63
N GLN A 560 22.72 48.67 50.82
CA GLN A 560 22.74 47.61 51.84
C GLN A 560 21.93 46.37 51.44
N PRO A 561 22.32 45.15 51.91
CA PRO A 561 21.54 43.93 51.69
C PRO A 561 20.09 44.09 52.16
N GLY A 562 19.13 43.53 51.42
CA GLY A 562 17.70 43.76 51.66
C GLY A 562 17.20 45.02 50.96
N TYR A 563 17.89 46.16 51.07
CA TYR A 563 17.47 47.43 50.47
C TYR A 563 17.75 47.51 48.96
N ARG A 564 18.95 47.14 48.50
CA ARG A 564 19.26 47.09 47.05
C ARG A 564 18.57 45.96 46.29
N ASP A 565 17.86 45.08 46.98
CA ASP A 565 17.34 43.86 46.40
C ASP A 565 16.19 44.20 45.43
N GLU A 566 16.32 43.76 44.17
CA GLU A 566 15.39 44.11 43.09
C GLU A 566 14.04 43.40 43.23
N ILE A 567 12.95 44.17 43.13
CA ILE A 567 11.57 43.67 43.12
C ILE A 567 11.16 43.42 41.67
N ALA A 568 10.58 42.25 41.40
CA ALA A 568 10.22 41.83 40.05
C ALA A 568 9.19 42.77 39.40
N ILE A 569 9.41 43.12 38.13
CA ILE A 569 8.49 43.89 37.29
C ILE A 569 7.58 42.90 36.53
N PRO A 570 6.24 42.99 36.66
CA PRO A 570 5.31 42.14 35.93
C PRO A 570 5.43 42.25 34.40
N GLY A 571 5.08 41.18 33.68
CA GLY A 571 4.99 41.13 32.21
C GLY A 571 6.17 40.43 31.50
N ASN A 572 7.42 40.79 31.81
CA ASN A 572 8.59 40.31 31.03
C ASN A 572 8.88 38.80 31.14
N THR A 573 8.46 38.14 32.21
CA THR A 573 8.81 36.73 32.49
C THR A 573 8.04 35.74 31.61
N SER A 574 6.73 35.94 31.45
CA SER A 574 5.82 34.96 30.84
C SER A 574 5.95 34.88 29.32
N GLN A 575 6.14 36.02 28.64
CA GLN A 575 6.33 36.05 27.19
C GLN A 575 7.61 35.31 26.78
N LYS A 576 8.69 35.49 27.55
CA LYS A 576 9.95 34.76 27.38
C LYS A 576 9.76 33.25 27.58
N GLN A 577 9.02 32.85 28.62
CA GLN A 577 8.71 31.43 28.87
C GLN A 577 7.94 30.79 27.71
N ILE A 578 6.98 31.49 27.10
CA ILE A 578 6.24 31.01 25.91
C ILE A 578 7.19 30.86 24.71
N ALA A 579 8.08 31.82 24.45
CA ALA A 579 9.06 31.74 23.37
C ALA A 579 10.05 30.57 23.55
N ASP A 580 10.57 30.37 24.77
CA ASP A 580 11.46 29.25 25.11
C ASP A 580 10.76 27.88 24.94
N LEU A 581 9.45 27.80 25.22
CA LEU A 581 8.64 26.59 25.02
C LEU A 581 8.33 26.34 23.54
N GLN A 582 8.05 27.38 22.75
CA GLN A 582 7.90 27.28 21.29
C GLN A 582 9.19 26.75 20.64
N ALA A 583 10.36 27.28 21.04
CA ALA A 583 11.66 26.82 20.55
C ALA A 583 11.91 25.33 20.88
N LYS A 584 11.54 24.87 22.09
CA LYS A 584 11.63 23.46 22.49
C LYS A 584 10.71 22.55 21.66
N VAL A 585 9.48 22.97 21.36
CA VAL A 585 8.57 22.23 20.47
C VAL A 585 9.17 22.09 19.07
N SER A 586 9.75 23.17 18.51
CA SER A 586 10.41 23.12 17.20
C SER A 586 11.62 22.18 17.17
N GLN A 587 12.44 22.19 18.23
CA GLN A 587 13.60 21.28 18.34
C GLN A 587 13.16 19.82 18.46
N ALA A 588 12.14 19.53 19.29
CA ALA A 588 11.61 18.18 19.44
C ALA A 588 10.99 17.64 18.14
N GLN A 589 10.29 18.49 17.37
CA GLN A 589 9.76 18.12 16.06
C GLN A 589 10.88 17.77 15.07
N ALA A 590 11.92 18.61 14.96
CA ALA A 590 13.06 18.34 14.08
C ALA A 590 13.78 17.02 14.44
N GLN A 591 13.87 16.69 15.73
CA GLN A 591 14.44 15.42 16.20
C GLN A 591 13.55 14.22 15.83
N VAL A 592 12.22 14.33 15.93
CA VAL A 592 11.26 13.32 15.45
C VAL A 592 11.39 13.09 13.94
N ASP A 593 11.54 14.16 13.15
CA ASP A 593 11.69 14.08 11.69
C ASP A 593 13.01 13.40 11.29
N GLN A 594 14.11 13.69 12.00
CA GLN A 594 15.40 13.03 11.79
C GLN A 594 15.37 11.55 12.17
N LEU A 595 14.78 11.21 13.32
CA LEU A 595 14.67 9.82 13.78
C LEU A 595 13.69 9.00 12.93
N THR A 596 12.68 9.63 12.32
CA THR A 596 11.80 8.98 11.34
C THR A 596 12.59 8.55 10.09
N LYS A 597 13.45 9.42 9.56
CA LYS A 597 14.36 9.08 8.43
C LYS A 597 15.32 7.94 8.81
N THR A 598 15.88 7.99 10.02
CA THR A 598 16.79 6.96 10.54
C THR A 598 16.10 5.60 10.69
N THR A 599 14.88 5.59 11.23
CA THR A 599 14.06 4.38 11.40
C THR A 599 13.71 3.74 10.05
N ASN A 600 13.33 4.56 9.06
CA ASN A 600 13.03 4.06 7.71
C ASN A 600 14.26 3.41 7.05
N ALA A 601 15.45 4.01 7.19
CA ALA A 601 16.70 3.44 6.68
C ALA A 601 17.09 2.12 7.39
N ALA A 602 16.86 2.02 8.70
CA ALA A 602 17.11 0.79 9.47
C ALA A 602 16.13 -0.34 9.07
N SER A 603 14.83 -0.03 8.94
CA SER A 603 13.82 -0.96 8.40
C SER A 603 14.14 -1.44 6.99
N GLN A 604 14.62 -0.55 6.10
CA GLN A 604 15.01 -0.94 4.75
C GLN A 604 16.28 -1.82 4.75
N THR A 605 17.24 -1.54 5.63
CA THR A 605 18.45 -2.37 5.83
C THR A 605 18.10 -3.78 6.32
N LEU A 606 17.17 -3.87 7.28
CA LEU A 606 16.64 -5.13 7.80
C LEU A 606 15.93 -5.96 6.73
N ASN A 607 15.10 -5.32 5.89
CA ASN A 607 14.42 -6.00 4.79
C ASN A 607 15.41 -6.49 3.72
N ASN A 608 16.43 -5.70 3.39
CA ASN A 608 17.51 -6.10 2.47
C ASN A 608 18.30 -7.30 3.03
N ALA A 609 18.60 -7.34 4.33
CA ALA A 609 19.27 -8.47 4.97
C ALA A 609 18.39 -9.74 4.92
N LYS A 610 17.10 -9.64 5.22
CA LYS A 610 16.14 -10.76 5.16
C LYS A 610 16.00 -11.31 3.74
N ALA A 611 15.91 -10.43 2.73
CA ALA A 611 15.88 -10.84 1.33
C ALA A 611 17.17 -11.54 0.88
N LYS A 612 18.34 -11.06 1.33
CA LYS A 612 19.63 -11.69 1.02
C LYS A 612 19.77 -13.08 1.64
N LEU A 613 19.29 -13.28 2.88
CA LEU A 613 19.23 -14.59 3.54
C LEU A 613 18.33 -15.58 2.78
N ALA A 614 17.12 -15.16 2.41
CA ALA A 614 16.18 -16.00 1.66
C ALA A 614 16.70 -16.38 0.26
N ASN A 615 17.30 -15.43 -0.46
CA ASN A 615 17.91 -15.70 -1.77
C ASN A 615 19.09 -16.68 -1.68
N LEU A 616 19.91 -16.57 -0.63
CA LEU A 616 21.01 -17.51 -0.37
C LEU A 616 20.49 -18.92 -0.06
N GLN A 617 19.48 -19.04 0.82
CA GLN A 617 18.81 -20.31 1.12
C GLN A 617 18.31 -21.00 -0.15
N LYS A 618 17.62 -20.24 -1.03
CA LYS A 618 17.16 -20.75 -2.32
C LYS A 618 18.32 -21.18 -3.21
N SER A 619 19.36 -20.36 -3.34
CA SER A 619 20.52 -20.64 -4.20
C SER A 619 21.29 -21.90 -3.78
N ILE A 620 21.40 -22.19 -2.48
CA ILE A 620 22.01 -23.44 -1.97
C ILE A 620 21.13 -24.64 -2.39
N THR A 621 19.83 -24.55 -2.16
CA THR A 621 18.85 -25.60 -2.51
C THR A 621 18.81 -25.89 -4.01
N ASP A 622 18.80 -24.84 -4.84
CA ASP A 622 18.85 -24.95 -6.30
C ASP A 622 20.15 -25.65 -6.76
N THR A 623 21.28 -25.39 -6.09
CA THR A 623 22.59 -25.97 -6.42
C THR A 623 22.66 -27.45 -6.03
N GLU A 624 22.18 -27.82 -4.84
CA GLU A 624 22.10 -29.24 -4.43
C GLU A 624 21.15 -30.04 -5.33
N ASN A 625 19.99 -29.47 -5.68
CA ASN A 625 19.06 -30.09 -6.63
C ASN A 625 19.69 -30.28 -8.03
N SER A 626 20.43 -29.29 -8.53
CA SER A 626 21.12 -29.39 -9.82
C SER A 626 22.22 -30.47 -9.79
N TYR A 627 22.99 -30.58 -8.70
CA TYR A 627 23.98 -31.64 -8.51
C TYR A 627 23.32 -33.02 -8.51
N GLN A 628 22.21 -33.22 -7.78
CA GLN A 628 21.51 -34.50 -7.74
C GLN A 628 20.89 -34.88 -9.10
N GLN A 629 20.34 -33.92 -9.86
CA GLN A 629 19.85 -34.18 -11.21
C GLN A 629 20.97 -34.59 -12.18
N GLN A 630 22.12 -33.93 -12.12
CA GLN A 630 23.27 -34.28 -12.95
C GLN A 630 23.85 -35.66 -12.58
N LEU A 631 23.94 -35.98 -11.29
CA LEU A 631 24.38 -37.30 -10.80
C LEU A 631 23.41 -38.41 -11.24
N ALA A 632 22.10 -38.17 -11.16
CA ALA A 632 21.08 -39.09 -11.66
C ALA A 632 21.18 -39.30 -13.18
N ALA A 633 21.34 -38.23 -13.96
CA ALA A 633 21.50 -38.32 -15.41
C ALA A 633 22.76 -39.09 -15.83
N ILE A 634 23.87 -38.95 -15.09
CA ILE A 634 25.08 -39.76 -15.27
C ILE A 634 24.79 -41.24 -15.00
N ASN A 635 24.18 -41.56 -13.86
CA ASN A 635 23.82 -42.94 -13.50
C ASN A 635 22.93 -43.59 -14.58
N THR A 636 21.85 -42.92 -15.00
CA THR A 636 20.95 -43.43 -16.03
C THR A 636 21.67 -43.65 -17.36
N LYS A 637 22.45 -42.68 -17.84
CA LYS A 637 23.19 -42.80 -19.11
C LYS A 637 24.09 -44.04 -19.14
N PHE A 638 24.90 -44.25 -18.10
CA PHE A 638 25.84 -45.38 -18.08
C PHE A 638 25.17 -46.72 -17.77
N SER A 639 24.03 -46.72 -17.06
CA SER A 639 23.15 -47.88 -16.91
C SER A 639 22.52 -48.31 -18.23
N ASP A 640 21.93 -47.37 -18.98
CA ASP A 640 21.33 -47.62 -20.30
C ASP A 640 22.39 -48.11 -21.31
N GLN A 641 23.60 -47.55 -21.22
CA GLN A 641 24.74 -47.95 -22.06
C GLN A 641 25.21 -49.38 -21.71
N ALA A 642 25.24 -49.76 -20.43
CA ALA A 642 25.53 -51.14 -20.00
C ALA A 642 24.44 -52.13 -20.45
N ALA A 643 23.16 -51.78 -20.29
CA ALA A 643 22.05 -52.60 -20.75
C ALA A 643 22.06 -52.81 -22.28
N LYS A 644 22.46 -51.78 -23.04
CA LYS A 644 22.64 -51.86 -24.50
C LYS A 644 23.82 -52.75 -24.91
N LEU A 645 24.94 -52.70 -24.18
CA LEU A 645 26.07 -53.61 -24.40
C LEU A 645 25.68 -55.07 -24.15
N GLN A 646 24.93 -55.35 -23.07
CA GLN A 646 24.41 -56.68 -22.80
C GLN A 646 23.47 -57.17 -23.92
N ALA A 647 22.51 -56.35 -24.34
CA ALA A 647 21.56 -56.73 -25.40
C ALA A 647 22.22 -56.99 -26.77
N ASP A 648 23.30 -56.26 -27.10
CA ASP A 648 24.09 -56.48 -28.32
C ASP A 648 24.96 -57.75 -28.23
N HIS A 649 25.49 -58.07 -27.05
CA HIS A 649 26.15 -59.35 -26.78
C HIS A 649 25.18 -60.54 -26.86
N ASP A 650 24.04 -60.46 -26.17
CA ASP A 650 22.99 -61.49 -26.19
C ASP A 650 22.50 -61.77 -27.63
N ALA A 651 22.35 -60.72 -28.44
CA ALA A 651 21.99 -60.83 -29.85
C ALA A 651 23.08 -61.52 -30.69
N LYS A 652 24.36 -61.20 -30.47
CA LYS A 652 25.51 -61.84 -31.15
C LYS A 652 25.67 -63.30 -30.76
N VAL A 653 25.58 -63.63 -29.47
CA VAL A 653 25.61 -65.02 -28.98
C VAL A 653 24.41 -65.80 -29.53
N LYS A 654 23.22 -65.21 -29.60
CA LYS A 654 22.05 -65.86 -30.22
C LYS A 654 22.25 -66.09 -31.73
N ALA A 655 22.89 -65.15 -32.45
CA ALA A 655 23.22 -65.32 -33.86
C ALA A 655 24.24 -66.45 -34.08
N GLU A 656 25.28 -66.51 -33.24
CA GLU A 656 26.30 -67.56 -33.25
C GLU A 656 25.69 -68.94 -32.93
N ASN A 657 24.88 -69.05 -31.87
CA ASN A 657 24.18 -70.28 -31.50
C ASN A 657 23.29 -70.79 -32.64
N ASN A 658 22.56 -69.88 -33.32
CA ASN A 658 21.74 -70.21 -34.48
C ASN A 658 22.59 -70.68 -35.67
N ALA A 659 23.73 -70.05 -35.92
CA ALA A 659 24.64 -70.43 -37.01
C ALA A 659 25.31 -71.79 -36.75
N TYR A 660 25.75 -72.04 -35.51
CA TYR A 660 26.24 -73.35 -35.08
C TYR A 660 25.17 -74.43 -35.20
N GLN A 661 23.95 -74.19 -34.71
CA GLN A 661 22.85 -75.17 -34.82
C GLN A 661 22.53 -75.47 -36.29
N ALA A 662 22.39 -74.45 -37.14
CA ALA A 662 22.19 -74.65 -38.57
C ALA A 662 23.36 -75.41 -39.24
N LYS A 663 24.60 -75.24 -38.77
CA LYS A 663 25.77 -75.98 -39.24
C LYS A 663 25.77 -77.44 -38.78
N VAL A 664 25.36 -77.71 -37.54
CA VAL A 664 25.15 -79.07 -37.01
C VAL A 664 24.02 -79.78 -37.75
N ASP A 665 22.89 -79.10 -37.95
CA ASP A 665 21.74 -79.63 -38.69
C ASP A 665 22.11 -79.93 -40.15
N GLN A 666 22.86 -79.05 -40.82
CA GLN A 666 23.38 -79.32 -42.16
C GLN A 666 24.36 -80.50 -42.19
N LEU A 667 25.30 -80.59 -41.24
CA LEU A 667 26.27 -81.71 -41.20
C LEU A 667 25.59 -83.06 -40.92
N ASN A 668 24.56 -83.07 -40.08
CA ASN A 668 23.74 -84.25 -39.82
C ASN A 668 22.84 -84.60 -41.02
N HIS A 669 22.27 -83.59 -41.70
CA HIS A 669 21.50 -83.80 -42.92
C HIS A 669 22.38 -84.33 -44.06
N ASP A 670 23.57 -83.76 -44.28
CA ASP A 670 24.55 -84.22 -45.26
C ASP A 670 25.01 -85.66 -44.97
N LEU A 671 25.20 -86.01 -43.69
CA LEU A 671 25.51 -87.39 -43.28
C LEU A 671 24.34 -88.33 -43.54
N GLN A 672 23.12 -87.96 -43.13
CA GLN A 672 21.92 -88.76 -43.35
C GLN A 672 21.66 -88.97 -44.84
N THR A 673 21.77 -87.93 -45.67
CA THR A 673 21.69 -88.00 -47.13
C THR A 673 22.75 -88.94 -47.72
N LYS A 674 24.00 -88.91 -47.22
CA LYS A 674 25.04 -89.87 -47.65
C LYS A 674 24.73 -91.30 -47.22
N ILE A 675 24.34 -91.51 -45.97
CA ILE A 675 23.98 -92.82 -45.41
C ILE A 675 22.82 -93.43 -46.21
N ASP A 676 21.78 -92.63 -46.50
CA ASP A 676 20.61 -93.11 -47.24
C ASP A 676 20.93 -93.31 -48.73
N ALA A 677 21.80 -92.48 -49.33
CA ALA A 677 22.32 -92.74 -50.69
C ALA A 677 23.15 -94.03 -50.78
N ILE A 678 23.89 -94.40 -49.73
CA ILE A 678 24.63 -95.66 -49.66
C ILE A 678 23.67 -96.85 -49.43
N LYS A 679 22.71 -96.72 -48.51
CA LYS A 679 21.68 -97.75 -48.26
C LYS A 679 20.81 -98.00 -49.49
N ALA A 680 20.47 -96.95 -50.25
CA ALA A 680 19.66 -96.99 -51.46
C ALA A 680 20.41 -97.49 -52.71
N GLN A 681 21.69 -97.87 -52.60
CA GLN A 681 22.30 -98.76 -53.60
C GLN A 681 21.58 -100.12 -53.55
N PRO A 682 21.25 -100.76 -54.67
CA PRO A 682 20.48 -102.00 -54.66
C PRO A 682 21.33 -103.23 -54.33
N GLU A 683 20.81 -104.16 -53.54
CA GLU A 683 21.43 -105.47 -53.27
C GLU A 683 20.89 -106.57 -54.19
N ASN A 684 19.78 -106.30 -54.88
CA ASN A 684 19.22 -107.08 -55.97
C ASN A 684 18.29 -106.21 -56.84
N THR A 685 17.93 -106.70 -58.03
CA THR A 685 17.08 -105.98 -59.00
C THR A 685 15.64 -105.74 -58.54
N ASP A 686 15.11 -106.58 -57.65
CA ASP A 686 13.73 -106.45 -57.17
C ASP A 686 13.60 -105.36 -56.10
N GLN A 687 14.57 -105.28 -55.17
CA GLN A 687 14.73 -104.13 -54.28
C GLN A 687 14.96 -102.83 -55.05
N LEU A 688 15.79 -102.84 -56.09
CA LEU A 688 15.95 -101.67 -56.96
C LEU A 688 14.61 -101.24 -57.55
N LYS A 689 13.84 -102.19 -58.10
CA LYS A 689 12.55 -101.86 -58.70
C LYS A 689 11.60 -101.23 -57.67
N ALA A 690 11.55 -101.77 -56.46
CA ALA A 690 10.77 -101.18 -55.36
C ALA A 690 11.23 -99.75 -55.00
N GLN A 691 12.54 -99.52 -54.89
CA GLN A 691 13.13 -98.19 -54.64
C GLN A 691 12.83 -97.20 -55.77
N LEU A 692 12.89 -97.64 -57.04
CA LEU A 692 12.58 -96.82 -58.20
C LEU A 692 11.08 -96.51 -58.32
N ASP A 693 10.20 -97.47 -58.07
CA ASP A 693 8.74 -97.26 -58.01
C ASP A 693 8.38 -96.28 -56.86
N GLN A 694 9.04 -96.40 -55.70
CA GLN A 694 8.88 -95.48 -54.56
C GLN A 694 9.42 -94.07 -54.89
N LYS A 695 10.54 -93.96 -55.60
CA LYS A 695 11.08 -92.68 -56.12
C LYS A 695 10.13 -92.02 -57.12
N LEU A 696 9.44 -92.81 -57.95
CA LEU A 696 8.40 -92.32 -58.87
C LEU A 696 7.13 -91.86 -58.12
N ALA A 697 6.82 -92.47 -56.98
CA ALA A 697 5.78 -91.98 -56.08
C ALA A 697 6.18 -90.67 -55.39
N GLN A 698 7.43 -90.55 -54.92
CA GLN A 698 7.95 -89.32 -54.31
C GLN A 698 7.92 -88.14 -55.30
N VAL A 699 8.36 -88.32 -56.56
CA VAL A 699 8.31 -87.25 -57.57
C VAL A 699 6.87 -86.76 -57.85
N LYS A 700 5.86 -87.63 -57.74
CA LYS A 700 4.44 -87.22 -57.80
C LYS A 700 4.03 -86.43 -56.55
N GLN A 701 4.45 -86.87 -55.37
CA GLN A 701 4.15 -86.20 -54.09
C GLN A 701 4.82 -84.82 -53.99
N ASP A 702 6.08 -84.69 -54.40
CA ASP A 702 6.81 -83.41 -54.48
C ASP A 702 6.16 -82.46 -55.48
N GLY A 703 5.64 -82.99 -56.58
CA GLY A 703 4.87 -82.24 -57.57
C GLY A 703 3.55 -81.70 -57.00
N GLN A 704 2.82 -82.53 -56.26
CA GLN A 704 1.60 -82.11 -55.57
C GLN A 704 1.90 -81.06 -54.49
N HIS A 705 2.93 -81.27 -53.65
CA HIS A 705 3.32 -80.33 -52.61
C HIS A 705 3.69 -78.95 -53.17
N LYS A 706 4.31 -78.87 -54.36
CA LYS A 706 4.57 -77.59 -55.05
C LYS A 706 3.28 -76.89 -55.51
N LEU A 707 2.26 -77.64 -55.92
CA LEU A 707 0.94 -77.08 -56.25
C LEU A 707 0.22 -76.59 -54.98
N ASP A 708 0.32 -77.33 -53.87
CA ASP A 708 -0.25 -76.95 -52.57
C ASP A 708 0.44 -75.70 -52.00
N GLN A 709 1.77 -75.57 -52.16
CA GLN A 709 2.53 -74.38 -51.80
C GLN A 709 2.15 -73.16 -52.67
N LEU A 710 1.97 -73.34 -53.98
CA LEU A 710 1.46 -72.27 -54.86
C LEU A 710 0.06 -71.81 -54.42
N LYS A 711 -0.82 -72.74 -54.02
CA LYS A 711 -2.15 -72.45 -53.51
C LYS A 711 -2.09 -71.63 -52.20
N GLN A 712 -1.29 -72.06 -51.22
CA GLN A 712 -1.14 -71.33 -49.95
C GLN A 712 -0.56 -69.93 -50.16
N ALA A 713 0.44 -69.78 -51.03
CA ALA A 713 1.01 -68.49 -51.38
C ALA A 713 0.00 -67.56 -52.07
N HIS A 714 -0.86 -68.11 -52.92
CA HIS A 714 -1.96 -67.38 -53.57
C HIS A 714 -3.04 -66.93 -52.57
N GLU A 715 -3.50 -67.83 -51.70
CA GLU A 715 -4.48 -67.52 -50.64
C GLU A 715 -3.97 -66.42 -49.69
N ALA A 716 -2.68 -66.47 -49.31
CA ALA A 716 -2.04 -65.43 -48.51
C ALA A 716 -1.94 -64.07 -49.22
N ARG A 717 -1.68 -64.05 -50.54
CA ARG A 717 -1.68 -62.81 -51.34
C ARG A 717 -3.06 -62.19 -51.47
N LEU A 718 -4.12 -63.00 -51.67
CA LEU A 718 -5.49 -62.50 -51.70
C LEU A 718 -5.90 -61.87 -50.35
N GLN A 719 -5.55 -62.51 -49.23
CA GLN A 719 -5.73 -61.93 -47.89
C GLN A 719 -4.96 -60.62 -47.73
N LYS A 720 -3.72 -60.54 -48.24
CA LYS A 720 -2.91 -59.31 -48.18
C LYS A 720 -3.51 -58.17 -49.03
N ILE A 721 -4.01 -58.46 -50.22
CA ILE A 721 -4.70 -57.48 -51.09
C ILE A 721 -5.94 -56.90 -50.39
N GLN A 722 -6.72 -57.73 -49.69
CA GLN A 722 -7.84 -57.25 -48.87
C GLN A 722 -7.36 -56.40 -47.69
N GLN A 723 -6.36 -56.85 -46.93
CA GLN A 723 -5.84 -56.11 -45.76
C GLN A 723 -5.30 -54.74 -46.17
N ASP A 724 -4.53 -54.65 -47.26
CA ASP A 724 -3.97 -53.37 -47.75
C ASP A 724 -5.07 -52.40 -48.22
N ALA A 725 -6.20 -52.90 -48.72
CA ALA A 725 -7.38 -52.11 -49.03
C ALA A 725 -8.08 -51.58 -47.76
N GLU A 726 -8.21 -52.42 -46.73
CA GLU A 726 -8.84 -52.04 -45.45
C GLU A 726 -7.97 -51.06 -44.64
N ASP A 727 -6.65 -51.30 -44.56
CA ASP A 727 -5.66 -50.41 -43.93
C ASP A 727 -5.66 -49.02 -44.61
N THR A 728 -5.72 -48.99 -45.95
CA THR A 728 -5.81 -47.75 -46.73
C THR A 728 -7.06 -46.94 -46.39
N LEU A 729 -8.21 -47.60 -46.17
CA LEU A 729 -9.46 -46.93 -45.82
C LEU A 729 -9.50 -46.48 -44.36
N ALA A 730 -8.93 -47.27 -43.44
CA ALA A 730 -8.77 -46.88 -42.03
C ALA A 730 -7.88 -45.62 -41.89
N ALA A 731 -6.72 -45.61 -42.55
CA ALA A 731 -5.81 -44.47 -42.56
C ALA A 731 -6.42 -43.22 -43.21
N TYR A 732 -7.21 -43.39 -44.28
CA TYR A 732 -7.91 -42.28 -44.93
C TYR A 732 -9.04 -41.72 -44.05
N LYS A 733 -9.85 -42.58 -43.42
CA LYS A 733 -10.89 -42.17 -42.47
C LYS A 733 -10.31 -41.37 -41.30
N ALA A 734 -9.22 -41.85 -40.68
CA ALA A 734 -8.60 -41.16 -39.54
C ALA A 734 -8.15 -39.73 -39.88
N ASN A 735 -7.64 -39.51 -41.10
CA ASN A 735 -7.27 -38.17 -41.58
C ASN A 735 -8.48 -37.27 -41.86
N LEU A 736 -9.59 -37.83 -42.37
CA LEU A 736 -10.84 -37.09 -42.57
C LEU A 736 -11.49 -36.70 -41.24
N ASP A 737 -11.59 -37.63 -40.27
CA ASP A 737 -12.13 -37.36 -38.94
C ASP A 737 -11.32 -36.25 -38.23
N LYS A 738 -9.99 -36.33 -38.27
CA LYS A 738 -9.08 -35.28 -37.76
C LYS A 738 -9.31 -33.93 -38.44
N THR A 739 -9.57 -33.92 -39.75
CA THR A 739 -9.85 -32.70 -40.53
C THR A 739 -11.23 -32.10 -40.19
N ALA A 740 -12.24 -32.95 -39.96
CA ALA A 740 -13.56 -32.53 -39.51
C ALA A 740 -13.50 -31.93 -38.09
N GLN A 741 -12.82 -32.61 -37.16
CA GLN A 741 -12.59 -32.12 -35.79
C GLN A 741 -11.89 -30.75 -35.77
N ALA A 742 -10.85 -30.55 -36.59
CA ALA A 742 -10.16 -29.26 -36.68
C ALA A 742 -11.09 -28.12 -37.16
N LYS A 743 -11.96 -28.39 -38.15
CA LYS A 743 -12.98 -27.41 -38.60
C LYS A 743 -14.03 -27.12 -37.52
N ILE A 744 -14.48 -28.15 -36.82
CA ILE A 744 -15.46 -28.03 -35.72
C ILE A 744 -14.87 -27.22 -34.56
N ALA A 745 -13.62 -27.48 -34.17
CA ALA A 745 -12.92 -26.73 -33.13
C ALA A 745 -12.76 -25.25 -33.49
N LYS A 746 -12.43 -24.93 -34.75
CA LYS A 746 -12.41 -23.54 -35.21
C LYS A 746 -13.79 -22.87 -35.18
N ALA A 747 -14.83 -23.55 -35.68
CA ALA A 747 -16.19 -23.01 -35.64
C ALA A 747 -16.67 -22.74 -34.21
N GLN A 748 -16.29 -23.59 -33.24
CA GLN A 748 -16.54 -23.37 -31.82
C GLN A 748 -15.79 -22.15 -31.27
N ALA A 749 -14.50 -22.00 -31.58
CA ALA A 749 -13.71 -20.84 -31.14
C ALA A 749 -14.22 -19.51 -31.73
N ASP A 750 -14.61 -19.49 -33.01
CA ASP A 750 -15.17 -18.31 -33.68
C ASP A 750 -16.56 -17.94 -33.10
N HIS A 751 -17.35 -18.95 -32.74
CA HIS A 751 -18.63 -18.79 -32.03
C HIS A 751 -18.42 -18.18 -30.64
N ASP A 752 -17.58 -18.78 -29.80
CA ASP A 752 -17.42 -18.40 -28.40
C ASP A 752 -16.79 -17.00 -28.26
N ALA A 753 -15.90 -16.62 -29.19
CA ALA A 753 -15.40 -15.25 -29.31
C ALA A 753 -16.50 -14.24 -29.67
N SER A 754 -17.46 -14.63 -30.53
CA SER A 754 -18.59 -13.79 -30.93
C SER A 754 -19.57 -13.59 -29.77
N VAL A 755 -19.87 -14.65 -29.00
CA VAL A 755 -20.69 -14.57 -27.78
C VAL A 755 -20.02 -13.68 -26.73
N LYS A 756 -18.69 -13.82 -26.54
CA LYS A 756 -17.94 -12.95 -25.61
C LYS A 756 -18.06 -11.47 -26.00
N ALA A 757 -17.91 -11.13 -27.28
CA ALA A 757 -17.98 -9.75 -27.75
C ALA A 757 -19.35 -9.08 -27.47
N LEU A 758 -20.45 -9.85 -27.52
CA LEU A 758 -21.78 -9.34 -27.15
C LEU A 758 -21.90 -9.05 -25.64
N ASN A 759 -21.34 -9.91 -24.79
CA ASN A 759 -21.32 -9.73 -23.33
C ASN A 759 -20.38 -8.59 -22.90
N ASP A 760 -19.23 -8.45 -23.56
CA ASP A 760 -18.30 -7.33 -23.35
C ASP A 760 -18.99 -5.99 -23.70
N ASN A 761 -19.75 -5.95 -24.80
CA ASN A 761 -20.50 -4.76 -25.23
C ASN A 761 -21.62 -4.37 -24.24
N TYR A 762 -22.38 -5.33 -23.73
CA TYR A 762 -23.38 -5.11 -22.68
C TYR A 762 -22.74 -4.54 -21.41
N THR A 763 -21.61 -5.11 -20.98
CA THR A 763 -20.85 -4.66 -19.81
C THR A 763 -20.32 -3.23 -20.00
N GLN A 764 -19.82 -2.91 -21.20
CA GLN A 764 -19.36 -1.56 -21.54
C GLN A 764 -20.50 -0.54 -21.50
N LEU A 765 -21.67 -0.85 -22.07
CA LEU A 765 -22.82 0.05 -22.02
C LEU A 765 -23.30 0.25 -20.58
N LYS A 766 -23.40 -0.82 -19.77
CA LYS A 766 -23.81 -0.70 -18.36
C LYS A 766 -22.90 0.27 -17.61
N ASN A 767 -21.58 0.10 -17.71
CA ASN A 767 -20.61 0.97 -17.05
C ASN A 767 -20.71 2.45 -17.50
N GLN A 768 -21.08 2.70 -18.76
CA GLN A 768 -21.31 4.05 -19.27
C GLN A 768 -22.60 4.68 -18.71
N LEU A 769 -23.69 3.91 -18.61
CA LEU A 769 -24.96 4.38 -18.06
C LEU A 769 -24.88 4.58 -16.53
N ASP A 770 -24.21 3.68 -15.80
CA ASP A 770 -23.92 3.82 -14.38
C ASP A 770 -23.14 5.13 -14.10
N ALA A 771 -22.12 5.42 -14.93
CA ALA A 771 -21.33 6.64 -14.80
C ALA A 771 -22.12 7.93 -15.15
N GLN A 772 -23.04 7.87 -16.12
CA GLN A 772 -23.93 8.99 -16.42
C GLN A 772 -24.91 9.25 -15.27
N GLN A 773 -25.48 8.20 -14.67
CA GLN A 773 -26.34 8.32 -13.50
C GLN A 773 -25.60 8.94 -12.31
N ALA A 774 -24.38 8.45 -12.02
CA ALA A 774 -23.56 8.98 -10.93
C ALA A 774 -23.18 10.46 -11.15
N LYS A 775 -22.93 10.88 -12.40
CA LYS A 775 -22.68 12.29 -12.72
C LYS A 775 -23.93 13.15 -12.50
N LEU A 776 -25.11 12.71 -12.93
CA LEU A 776 -26.36 13.45 -12.76
C LEU A 776 -26.63 13.75 -11.28
N VAL A 777 -26.57 12.72 -10.42
CA VAL A 777 -26.73 12.87 -8.96
C VAL A 777 -25.70 13.85 -8.36
N SER A 778 -24.46 13.83 -8.85
CA SER A 778 -23.41 14.75 -8.41
C SER A 778 -23.64 16.20 -8.87
N ASP A 779 -24.13 16.41 -10.09
CA ASP A 779 -24.44 17.74 -10.63
C ASP A 779 -25.67 18.32 -9.90
N ASP A 780 -26.68 17.51 -9.62
CA ASP A 780 -27.89 17.90 -8.91
C ASP A 780 -27.60 18.21 -7.43
N GLN A 781 -26.78 17.42 -6.75
CA GLN A 781 -26.36 17.74 -5.38
C GLN A 781 -25.54 19.04 -5.32
N ALA A 782 -24.72 19.34 -6.34
CA ALA A 782 -24.00 20.61 -6.43
C ALA A 782 -24.95 21.81 -6.63
N GLN A 783 -25.97 21.68 -7.50
CA GLN A 783 -27.01 22.69 -7.68
C GLN A 783 -27.83 22.94 -6.40
N TYR A 784 -28.19 21.87 -5.68
CA TYR A 784 -28.91 21.96 -4.41
C TYR A 784 -28.10 22.74 -3.36
N ASN A 785 -26.81 22.40 -3.20
CA ASN A 785 -25.92 23.08 -2.27
C ASN A 785 -25.72 24.57 -2.63
N ALA A 786 -25.62 24.89 -3.92
CA ALA A 786 -25.50 26.26 -4.41
C ALA A 786 -26.77 27.09 -4.15
N LEU A 787 -27.96 26.51 -4.36
CA LEU A 787 -29.23 27.18 -4.04
C LEU A 787 -29.37 27.39 -2.52
N ALA A 788 -29.06 26.39 -1.69
CA ALA A 788 -29.10 26.52 -0.24
C ALA A 788 -28.20 27.67 0.25
N THR A 789 -26.94 27.70 -0.21
CA THR A 789 -25.98 28.76 0.12
C THR A 789 -26.50 30.16 -0.26
N LYS A 790 -27.15 30.30 -1.43
CA LYS A 790 -27.75 31.57 -1.87
C LYS A 790 -28.94 31.98 -0.99
N LEU A 791 -29.82 31.04 -0.66
CA LEU A 791 -31.02 31.29 0.12
C LEU A 791 -30.70 31.60 1.59
N ASP A 792 -29.70 30.96 2.18
CA ASP A 792 -29.15 31.31 3.50
C ASP A 792 -28.54 32.71 3.51
N GLY A 793 -27.81 33.09 2.45
CA GLY A 793 -27.28 34.44 2.26
C GLY A 793 -28.38 35.51 2.18
N GLU A 794 -29.44 35.26 1.40
CA GLU A 794 -30.62 36.14 1.33
C GLU A 794 -31.34 36.25 2.67
N LEU A 795 -31.47 35.14 3.42
CA LEU A 795 -32.12 35.12 4.72
C LEU A 795 -31.29 35.84 5.79
N ALA A 796 -29.97 35.72 5.76
CA ALA A 796 -29.05 36.46 6.62
C ALA A 796 -29.10 37.98 6.30
N ALA A 797 -29.12 38.35 5.02
CA ALA A 797 -29.29 39.74 4.60
C ALA A 797 -30.63 40.32 5.08
N LEU A 798 -31.75 39.59 4.92
CA LEU A 798 -33.05 40.03 5.42
C LEU A 798 -33.06 40.17 6.94
N LYS A 799 -32.54 39.19 7.69
CA LYS A 799 -32.41 39.26 9.15
C LYS A 799 -31.67 40.52 9.58
N ASN A 800 -30.53 40.85 8.95
CA ASN A 800 -29.77 42.06 9.24
C ASN A 800 -30.50 43.37 8.85
N GLN A 801 -31.42 43.31 7.89
CA GLN A 801 -32.18 44.48 7.42
C GLN A 801 -33.41 44.79 8.31
N VAL A 802 -34.18 43.78 8.73
CA VAL A 802 -35.41 43.99 9.52
C VAL A 802 -35.20 43.87 11.03
N LEU A 803 -34.09 43.30 11.48
CA LEU A 803 -33.65 43.25 12.89
C LEU A 803 -32.27 43.93 13.07
N PRO A 804 -32.15 45.24 12.81
CA PRO A 804 -30.90 45.97 13.02
C PRO A 804 -30.52 45.99 14.51
N LYS A 805 -29.29 45.61 14.83
CA LYS A 805 -28.78 45.65 16.21
C LYS A 805 -28.51 47.08 16.65
N THR A 806 -29.07 47.47 17.80
CA THR A 806 -28.50 48.53 18.63
C THR A 806 -27.16 48.08 19.22
N SER A 807 -26.28 49.04 19.50
CA SER A 807 -25.06 48.77 20.27
C SER A 807 -25.44 48.33 21.69
N ASP A 808 -25.03 47.13 22.09
CA ASP A 808 -24.78 46.83 23.50
C ASP A 808 -23.86 45.61 23.68
N HIS A 809 -23.27 45.55 24.87
CA HIS A 809 -22.21 44.68 25.39
C HIS A 809 -21.92 43.30 24.77
N GLN A 810 -20.62 43.02 24.64
CA GLN A 810 -20.08 41.66 24.60
C GLN A 810 -20.18 40.98 25.98
N THR A 811 -20.35 39.66 26.00
CA THR A 811 -19.56 38.74 26.83
C THR A 811 -19.78 37.29 26.38
N ALA A 812 -18.96 36.36 26.85
CA ALA A 812 -18.94 34.96 26.38
C ALA A 812 -18.86 33.96 27.54
N GLN A 813 -19.05 32.68 27.17
CA GLN A 813 -18.53 31.44 27.78
C GLN A 813 -19.56 30.40 28.27
N ASN A 814 -19.16 29.13 28.10
CA ASN A 814 -19.60 27.88 28.77
C ASN A 814 -21.10 27.52 28.72
N LYS A 815 -21.52 26.43 28.06
CA LYS A 815 -21.22 24.98 28.21
C LYS A 815 -22.16 24.25 29.19
N GLN A 816 -22.88 23.28 28.61
CA GLN A 816 -23.27 21.96 29.16
C GLN A 816 -24.55 21.82 30.01
N VAL A 817 -25.16 20.61 29.92
CA VAL A 817 -26.20 20.00 30.82
C VAL A 817 -27.61 20.62 30.72
N ILE A 818 -28.74 19.90 30.54
CA ILE A 818 -29.11 18.52 30.10
C ILE A 818 -30.66 18.54 29.83
N ALA A 819 -31.37 17.63 29.14
CA ALA A 819 -31.08 16.37 28.44
C ALA A 819 -31.30 16.55 26.91
N GLY A 820 -31.94 15.70 26.08
CA GLY A 820 -32.47 14.31 26.16
C GLY A 820 -33.47 14.06 25.01
N ASN A 821 -33.41 12.98 24.20
CA ASN A 821 -32.59 11.77 24.23
C ASN A 821 -32.14 11.36 22.80
N ILE A 822 -31.00 10.65 22.74
CA ILE A 822 -30.65 9.46 21.92
C ILE A 822 -31.79 9.03 20.94
N ASP A 823 -31.54 8.88 19.63
CA ASP A 823 -30.71 7.78 19.10
C ASP A 823 -29.65 8.10 18.02
N THR A 824 -28.70 7.17 17.89
CA THR A 824 -27.52 7.25 17.03
C THR A 824 -27.71 6.59 15.66
N VAL A 825 -27.16 7.20 14.60
CA VAL A 825 -26.74 6.48 13.39
C VAL A 825 -25.29 6.88 13.08
N ALA A 826 -24.41 5.89 12.94
CA ALA A 826 -23.03 6.11 12.53
C ALA A 826 -22.92 6.24 11.00
N LEU A 827 -22.03 7.10 10.53
CA LEU A 827 -21.56 7.07 9.15
C LEU A 827 -20.63 5.86 8.98
N ASP A 828 -21.10 4.80 8.34
CA ASP A 828 -20.21 3.78 7.78
C ASP A 828 -19.89 4.08 6.30
N ASN A 829 -18.67 3.77 5.89
CA ASN A 829 -18.19 3.98 4.52
C ASN A 829 -18.33 2.70 3.67
N SER A 830 -19.53 2.14 3.60
CA SER A 830 -19.86 1.03 2.68
C SER A 830 -21.11 1.34 1.85
N GLY A 831 -20.89 1.85 0.64
CA GLY A 831 -21.96 2.20 -0.30
C GLY A 831 -22.72 0.97 -0.80
N LYS A 832 -23.80 0.58 -0.12
CA LYS A 832 -24.73 -0.45 -0.58
C LYS A 832 -26.17 -0.21 -0.11
N THR A 833 -26.95 0.51 -0.91
CA THR A 833 -28.40 0.61 -0.74
C THR A 833 -29.06 -0.75 -1.01
N THR A 834 -29.94 -1.23 -0.13
CA THR A 834 -30.90 -2.30 -0.47
C THR A 834 -32.20 -2.09 0.31
N VAL A 835 -33.33 -2.21 -0.39
CA VAL A 835 -34.66 -1.71 -0.03
C VAL A 835 -35.32 -2.45 1.13
N VAL A 836 -36.15 -1.74 1.91
CA VAL A 836 -37.33 -2.30 2.59
C VAL A 836 -38.56 -1.46 2.23
N LEU A 837 -39.63 -2.11 1.78
CA LEU A 837 -40.99 -1.55 1.67
C LEU A 837 -41.94 -2.39 2.56
N PRO A 838 -43.02 -1.81 3.11
CA PRO A 838 -43.96 -2.55 3.96
C PRO A 838 -44.80 -3.58 3.20
N SER A 839 -45.26 -4.60 3.93
CA SER A 839 -46.13 -5.67 3.47
C SER A 839 -47.63 -5.34 3.54
N GLU A 840 -48.44 -6.01 2.71
CA GLU A 840 -49.81 -6.49 3.02
C GLU A 840 -50.17 -7.63 2.02
N GLU A 841 -51.22 -8.42 2.29
CA GLU A 841 -51.38 -9.78 1.72
C GLU A 841 -52.17 -9.91 0.40
N LYS A 842 -51.88 -10.99 -0.39
CA LYS A 842 -52.84 -12.14 -0.54
C LYS A 842 -52.37 -13.36 -1.38
N LYS A 843 -52.35 -14.52 -0.70
CA LYS A 843 -52.85 -15.87 -1.07
C LYS A 843 -52.29 -16.70 -2.27
N ASN A 844 -51.99 -17.95 -1.89
CA ASN A 844 -52.07 -19.23 -2.65
C ASN A 844 -51.04 -19.52 -3.77
N GLY A 845 -50.40 -20.71 -3.75
CA GLY A 845 -49.57 -21.17 -4.88
C GLY A 845 -48.60 -22.36 -4.67
N VAL A 846 -48.90 -23.29 -3.75
CA VAL A 846 -48.08 -24.48 -3.39
C VAL A 846 -47.34 -25.16 -4.58
N MET A 847 -46.00 -25.15 -4.60
CA MET A 847 -45.14 -26.37 -4.64
C MET A 847 -43.61 -26.13 -4.62
N THR A 848 -42.92 -27.19 -4.18
CA THR A 848 -41.47 -27.51 -4.19
C THR A 848 -40.79 -27.49 -5.57
N ALA A 849 -39.45 -27.45 -5.73
CA ALA A 849 -38.34 -27.11 -4.81
C ALA A 849 -37.00 -27.03 -5.57
N ASN A 850 -35.98 -26.42 -4.95
CA ASN A 850 -34.54 -26.63 -5.09
C ASN A 850 -33.92 -26.95 -6.47
N ASN A 851 -32.97 -26.09 -6.88
CA ASN A 851 -31.62 -26.61 -7.11
C ASN A 851 -30.52 -25.61 -6.69
N LYS A 852 -29.60 -26.04 -5.83
CA LYS A 852 -28.31 -25.35 -5.60
C LYS A 852 -27.25 -26.12 -6.37
N ARG A 853 -26.32 -25.43 -7.02
CA ARG A 853 -24.99 -25.98 -7.28
C ARG A 853 -23.93 -25.01 -6.78
N ALA A 854 -23.00 -25.53 -5.99
CA ALA A 854 -21.90 -24.76 -5.40
C ALA A 854 -20.66 -24.74 -6.31
N GLU A 855 -19.71 -23.90 -5.93
CA GLU A 855 -18.43 -23.68 -6.59
C GLU A 855 -17.38 -24.78 -6.28
N VAL A 856 -16.38 -24.86 -7.16
CA VAL A 856 -14.94 -25.02 -6.87
C VAL A 856 -14.44 -26.22 -6.03
N GLU A 857 -13.86 -27.16 -6.79
CA GLU A 857 -12.52 -27.78 -6.64
C GLU A 857 -12.12 -28.79 -5.54
N THR A 858 -11.37 -29.78 -6.03
CA THR A 858 -10.30 -30.59 -5.41
C THR A 858 -10.63 -31.66 -4.35
N MET A 859 -9.95 -32.79 -4.50
CA MET A 859 -9.99 -33.95 -3.61
C MET A 859 -8.71 -34.02 -2.77
N THR A 860 -8.77 -34.69 -1.61
CA THR A 860 -7.79 -35.74 -1.26
C THR A 860 -8.41 -36.73 -0.25
N ASN A 861 -8.40 -38.01 -0.63
CA ASN A 861 -8.49 -39.24 0.17
C ASN A 861 -9.09 -39.23 1.60
N LEU A 862 -10.11 -40.08 1.84
CA LEU A 862 -9.93 -41.29 2.66
C LEU A 862 -11.03 -42.37 2.47
N VAL A 863 -10.61 -43.52 1.94
CA VAL A 863 -11.00 -44.93 2.22
C VAL A 863 -12.28 -45.27 3.04
N GLN A 864 -13.21 -45.99 2.38
CA GLN A 864 -14.23 -46.96 2.95
C GLN A 864 -15.33 -46.41 3.91
N THR A 865 -16.52 -47.01 4.09
CA THR A 865 -17.18 -48.26 3.61
C THR A 865 -18.72 -48.02 3.55
N THR A 866 -19.52 -48.44 2.55
CA THR A 866 -20.25 -49.76 2.47
C THR A 866 -21.25 -49.97 3.66
N LYS A 867 -22.57 -50.25 3.52
CA LYS A 867 -23.44 -50.88 2.48
C LYS A 867 -24.94 -50.64 2.82
N ASN A 868 -25.95 -50.76 1.93
CA ASN A 868 -26.85 -51.92 1.66
C ASN A 868 -28.33 -51.41 1.53
N ASN A 869 -29.33 -52.02 0.84
CA ASN A 869 -29.37 -53.00 -0.28
C ASN A 869 -30.83 -53.26 -0.79
N LYS A 870 -30.97 -54.06 -1.86
CA LYS A 870 -32.13 -54.86 -2.37
C LYS A 870 -33.20 -54.13 -3.20
N ASN A 871 -33.65 -54.62 -4.36
CA ASN A 871 -33.32 -55.80 -5.22
C ASN A 871 -33.11 -55.31 -6.69
N GLY A 872 -32.88 -56.07 -7.77
CA GLY A 872 -32.75 -57.52 -8.13
C GLY A 872 -32.74 -57.61 -9.69
N THR A 873 -32.54 -58.72 -10.40
CA THR A 873 -32.31 -60.15 -10.12
C THR A 873 -31.06 -60.68 -10.90
N LEU A 874 -30.80 -61.99 -10.92
CA LEU A 874 -29.55 -62.68 -11.35
C LEU A 874 -29.88 -63.86 -12.30
N PRO A 875 -28.94 -64.50 -13.05
CA PRO A 875 -27.69 -65.15 -12.59
C PRO A 875 -26.46 -64.95 -13.54
N GLN A 876 -25.22 -65.45 -13.36
CA GLN A 876 -24.46 -66.27 -12.37
C GLN A 876 -22.94 -65.93 -12.60
N THR A 877 -21.88 -66.31 -11.87
CA THR A 877 -21.48 -67.15 -10.69
C THR A 877 -20.45 -66.34 -9.85
N GLY A 878 -19.81 -66.77 -8.74
CA GLY A 878 -19.99 -67.93 -7.85
C GLY A 878 -18.66 -68.45 -7.23
N ASN A 879 -18.63 -68.62 -5.89
CA ASN A 879 -17.57 -69.22 -5.05
C ASN A 879 -16.23 -68.44 -4.85
N SER A 880 -15.55 -68.44 -3.69
CA SER A 880 -15.75 -69.20 -2.42
C SER A 880 -15.29 -68.42 -1.16
N ASN A 881 -16.00 -68.62 -0.02
CA ASN A 881 -15.58 -68.70 1.41
C ASN A 881 -14.49 -67.79 2.06
N SER A 882 -14.49 -67.50 3.38
CA SER A 882 -15.52 -67.35 4.44
C SER A 882 -14.89 -67.02 5.82
N ALA A 883 -15.58 -66.23 6.68
CA ALA A 883 -15.41 -66.06 8.14
C ALA A 883 -14.07 -65.47 8.70
N ALA A 884 -13.97 -64.93 9.93
CA ALA A 884 -14.90 -64.19 10.81
C ALA A 884 -14.10 -63.46 11.95
N ILE A 885 -14.68 -62.49 12.67
CA ILE A 885 -14.00 -61.64 13.68
C ILE A 885 -14.53 -61.88 15.10
N ILE A 886 -13.64 -61.84 16.11
CA ILE A 886 -13.85 -61.56 17.56
C ILE A 886 -12.43 -61.36 18.17
N ALA A 887 -12.15 -60.59 19.24
CA ALA A 887 -12.70 -59.34 19.79
C ALA A 887 -11.69 -58.78 20.83
N LEU A 888 -11.95 -57.60 21.39
CA LEU A 888 -11.11 -56.76 22.27
C LEU A 888 -10.24 -57.48 23.35
N GLY A 889 -9.06 -56.90 23.61
CA GLY A 889 -8.30 -57.06 24.85
C GLY A 889 -7.20 -55.99 24.95
N ALA A 890 -7.14 -55.22 26.05
CA ALA A 890 -6.17 -54.13 26.23
C ALA A 890 -5.25 -54.38 27.43
N LEU A 891 -4.02 -53.86 27.41
CA LEU A 891 -3.37 -53.05 28.48
C LEU A 891 -1.85 -52.84 28.27
N THR A 892 -1.39 -51.63 28.61
CA THR A 892 -0.08 -51.22 29.18
C THR A 892 1.28 -51.63 28.58
N SER A 893 2.12 -50.59 28.38
CA SER A 893 3.58 -50.54 28.68
C SER A 893 4.57 -51.32 27.79
N MET A 894 5.86 -51.01 27.72
CA MET A 894 6.62 -49.74 27.86
C MET A 894 7.98 -49.87 27.12
N PHE A 895 8.70 -48.75 26.96
CA PHE A 895 10.12 -48.60 26.58
C PHE A 895 10.98 -49.86 26.34
N GLY A 896 11.56 -49.96 25.15
CA GLY A 896 12.55 -50.99 24.77
C GLY A 896 13.62 -50.47 23.79
N LEU A 897 14.36 -49.43 24.18
CA LEU A 897 15.45 -48.85 23.36
C LEU A 897 16.83 -49.22 23.93
N GLY A 898 17.61 -49.98 23.16
CA GLY A 898 19.03 -50.27 23.39
C GLY A 898 19.65 -50.73 22.07
N LEU A 899 20.48 -49.97 21.36
CA LEU A 899 21.82 -49.46 21.72
C LEU A 899 22.73 -50.54 22.32
N VAL A 900 23.56 -51.17 21.47
CA VAL A 900 25.03 -50.97 21.43
C VAL A 900 25.67 -51.92 20.43
N THR A 901 26.48 -51.39 19.52
CA THR A 901 27.74 -52.01 19.04
C THR A 901 28.65 -50.91 18.50
N LYS A 902 29.92 -50.84 18.95
CA LYS A 902 30.93 -49.97 18.33
C LYS A 902 32.35 -50.47 18.63
N LYS A 903 33.19 -50.43 17.59
CA LYS A 903 34.66 -50.63 17.55
C LYS A 903 35.23 -52.04 17.79
N LYS A 904 35.91 -52.50 16.73
CA LYS A 904 37.30 -53.00 16.68
C LYS A 904 37.72 -54.17 17.58
N GLU A 905 38.27 -55.20 16.93
CA GLU A 905 39.73 -55.22 16.71
C GLU A 905 40.07 -55.75 15.31
N TRP A 906 41.31 -55.44 14.85
CA TRP A 906 41.84 -55.63 13.49
C TRP A 906 41.06 -54.89 12.39
#